data_AF-A0A0A1TCT9-F1
#
_entry.id   AF-A0A0A1TCT9-F1
#
_cell.length_a   1.000
_cell.length_b   1.000
_cell.length_c   1.000
_cell.angle_alpha   90.00
_cell.angle_beta   90.00
_cell.angle_gamma   90.00
#
_symmetry.space_group_name_H-M   'P 1'
#
loop_
_entity.id
_entity.type
_entity.pdbx_description
1 polymer ?
#
loop_
_entity_poly.entity_id
_entity_poly.type
_entity_poly.pdbx_seq_one_letter_code
_entity_poly.pdbx_strand_id
1 'polypeptide(L)'
;MVFIDGQPATADTEEFKCDNLLVNIPDVGEPLSVSVSWRLLNEYSTYDPQPYFLSIDLIIKLNASDRGLLTVESIQQVGRTPIGALIQTLYTKGTLQFTELPVKVVLATRSGHLCRNDLLRSRMVHAEHVEDVVEFVIPSNGIQKAILPRGETSLPDLMAASPGAIVGKPSLDSHKDTFRALNQILHDRLSFNWLIPTKPVAKTVAVVGGRPMFDTKNMSWGSRGPFEAAQALGMSLIVLDYAGHFMDGEAYADLRDDFIAVDMTIDAGLPTRLAAAVHKCDIDAIVTFSDEYVIATAQTAALLGLATEPVDAVLRAHYKDKTRNVLKNASIPTLRLNNAAEGTESAVVQKIRCLNFPLIVKPCRGAASRGVKKVQDEISLQEALQSMEKSGLAKHGILIEPYVDGPEVDANFVMLDGQVLFVELTDDFPCNADAAEATVADDFRETIMLCPTALEYEEQEAIKISLGESLVSMGFRSGVFHVEARVQNSSKTYRKHGRVLDLQDTGEIPKQPVSIFLIEVNVRPPGLDCAFATLYTCGVDLCALHLLRAVEDFTRYQAIAQPFQCHSQYWCGNCQIPVGEDEIIVPEDFCQEILKRVPDIAPFVSRAEMFKHPGTVVSPVHGVEFLAYFLVFSRESRKQVLEWYERLLEVARYILGNQK
;
A
#
# COMPACT_ATOMS: atom_id res chain seq x y z
N MET A 1 12.21 9.42 28.35
CA MET A 1 11.02 10.08 28.96
C MET A 1 10.57 9.25 30.15
N VAL A 2 10.26 9.89 31.27
CA VAL A 2 9.87 9.24 32.52
C VAL A 2 8.51 8.55 32.35
N PHE A 3 8.46 7.23 32.55
CA PHE A 3 7.21 6.47 32.61
C PHE A 3 6.46 6.91 33.87
N ILE A 4 5.34 7.63 33.70
CA ILE A 4 4.40 7.89 34.78
C ILE A 4 3.33 6.82 34.68
N ASP A 5 3.44 5.83 35.55
CA ASP A 5 2.40 4.84 35.86
C ASP A 5 1.14 5.58 36.34
N GLY A 6 0.11 5.54 35.51
CA GLY A 6 -1.19 6.14 35.79
C GLY A 6 -2.27 5.32 35.13
N GLN A 7 -2.48 4.08 35.60
CA GLN A 7 -3.69 3.32 35.24
C GLN A 7 -4.94 4.12 35.64
N PRO A 8 -5.91 4.34 34.74
CA PRO A 8 -7.25 4.68 35.16
C PRO A 8 -7.92 3.39 35.66
N ALA A 9 -8.00 3.25 36.98
CA ALA A 9 -8.92 2.32 37.62
C ALA A 9 -10.36 2.87 37.46
N THR A 10 -11.19 2.20 36.64
CA THR A 10 -12.65 1.98 36.83
C THR A 10 -13.30 1.47 35.54
N ALA A 11 -13.75 0.20 35.49
CA ALA A 11 -14.87 -0.32 34.65
C ALA A 11 -15.07 -1.87 34.73
N ASP A 12 -14.41 -2.60 35.63
CA ASP A 12 -14.40 -4.07 35.60
C ASP A 12 -15.64 -4.74 36.26
N THR A 13 -16.75 -4.03 36.44
CA THR A 13 -17.90 -4.45 37.26
C THR A 13 -19.24 -4.62 36.53
N GLU A 14 -19.32 -4.48 35.20
CA GLU A 14 -20.58 -4.76 34.47
C GLU A 14 -20.71 -6.26 34.14
N GLU A 15 -21.78 -6.87 34.68
CA GLU A 15 -22.17 -8.26 34.49
C GLU A 15 -22.70 -8.47 33.05
N PHE A 16 -22.30 -9.55 32.38
CA PHE A 16 -22.81 -9.88 31.05
C PHE A 16 -24.31 -10.17 31.10
N LYS A 17 -25.08 -9.57 30.19
CA LYS A 17 -26.47 -9.97 29.91
C LYS A 17 -26.46 -11.20 29.01
N CYS A 18 -27.42 -12.10 29.17
CA CYS A 18 -27.49 -13.34 28.38
C CYS A 18 -28.84 -13.46 27.67
N ASP A 19 -28.78 -13.65 26.36
CA ASP A 19 -29.92 -13.87 25.48
C ASP A 19 -29.80 -15.23 24.79
N ASN A 20 -30.92 -15.95 24.65
CA ASN A 20 -31.00 -17.17 23.86
C ASN A 20 -31.75 -16.89 22.55
N LEU A 21 -31.11 -17.15 21.43
CA LEU A 21 -31.61 -16.81 20.09
C LEU A 21 -31.85 -18.06 19.25
N LEU A 22 -32.89 -18.03 18.41
CA LEU A 22 -33.04 -18.97 17.29
C LEU A 22 -32.75 -18.26 15.97
N VAL A 23 -31.77 -18.78 15.22
CA VAL A 23 -31.34 -18.21 13.93
C VAL A 23 -31.65 -19.19 12.82
N ASN A 24 -32.50 -18.76 11.88
CA ASN A 24 -32.80 -19.53 10.67
C ASN A 24 -31.70 -19.28 9.65
N ILE A 25 -30.92 -20.32 9.32
CA ILE A 25 -29.92 -20.25 8.25
C ILE A 25 -30.51 -20.90 7.00
N PRO A 26 -30.47 -20.24 5.83
CA PRO A 26 -30.85 -20.86 4.56
C PRO A 26 -30.14 -22.21 4.37
N ASP A 27 -30.86 -23.21 3.85
CA ASP A 27 -30.36 -24.57 3.58
C ASP A 27 -29.99 -25.44 4.80
N VAL A 28 -30.08 -24.90 6.02
CA VAL A 28 -30.00 -25.64 7.28
C VAL A 28 -31.44 -25.86 7.77
N GLY A 29 -32.00 -27.05 7.52
CA GLY A 29 -33.44 -27.32 7.67
C GLY A 29 -34.06 -27.10 9.06
N GLU A 30 -33.26 -26.91 10.12
CA GLU A 30 -33.73 -26.55 11.46
C GLU A 30 -33.03 -25.27 11.98
N PRO A 31 -33.74 -24.39 12.74
CA PRO A 31 -33.15 -23.19 13.32
C PRO A 31 -32.03 -23.50 14.32
N LEU A 32 -30.94 -22.72 14.30
CA LEU A 32 -29.84 -22.86 15.25
C LEU A 32 -30.18 -22.22 16.59
N SER A 33 -29.95 -22.95 17.69
CA SER A 33 -30.00 -22.41 19.06
C SER A 33 -28.64 -21.85 19.46
N VAL A 34 -28.60 -20.57 19.82
CA VAL A 34 -27.37 -19.85 20.14
C VAL A 34 -27.55 -19.07 21.45
N SER A 35 -26.60 -19.24 22.35
CA SER A 35 -26.47 -18.40 23.55
C SER A 35 -25.57 -17.21 23.24
N VAL A 36 -26.02 -16.00 23.56
CA VAL A 36 -25.26 -14.76 23.38
C VAL A 36 -25.15 -14.04 24.71
N SER A 37 -23.95 -14.00 25.28
CA SER A 37 -23.66 -13.15 26.43
C SER A 37 -23.03 -11.84 25.96
N TRP A 38 -23.53 -10.69 26.40
CA TRP A 38 -23.01 -9.39 25.96
C TRP A 38 -22.91 -8.35 27.08
N ARG A 39 -21.97 -7.41 26.92
CA ARG A 39 -21.87 -6.18 27.74
C ARG A 39 -21.45 -5.00 26.87
N LEU A 40 -21.95 -3.81 27.21
CA LEU A 40 -21.64 -2.57 26.51
C LEU A 40 -20.48 -1.87 27.23
N LEU A 41 -19.39 -1.57 26.53
CA LEU A 41 -18.28 -0.83 27.12
C LEU A 41 -18.47 0.67 26.88
N ASN A 42 -18.70 1.40 27.97
CA ASN A 42 -18.68 2.85 28.00
C ASN A 42 -17.31 3.34 28.50
N GLU A 43 -16.31 3.32 27.63
CA GLU A 43 -15.01 3.92 27.93
C GLU A 43 -15.10 5.45 27.74
N TYR A 44 -15.68 6.15 28.71
CA TYR A 44 -15.49 7.59 28.83
C TYR A 44 -14.10 7.84 29.42
N SER A 45 -13.10 8.01 28.56
CA SER A 45 -11.84 8.63 29.00
C SER A 45 -12.14 10.05 29.48
N THR A 46 -11.65 10.43 30.66
CA THR A 46 -11.73 11.82 31.15
C THR A 46 -10.99 12.81 30.25
N TYR A 47 -10.19 12.33 29.30
CA TYR A 47 -9.40 13.12 28.36
C TYR A 47 -9.96 13.18 26.93
N ASP A 48 -10.92 12.33 26.56
CA ASP A 48 -11.59 12.37 25.25
C ASP A 48 -13.12 12.41 25.42
N PRO A 49 -13.74 13.60 25.30
CA PRO A 49 -15.17 13.75 25.50
C PRO A 49 -16.02 13.11 24.38
N GLN A 50 -15.44 12.69 23.24
CA GLN A 50 -16.15 12.02 22.15
C GLN A 50 -15.28 10.95 21.46
N PRO A 51 -15.32 9.68 21.92
CA PRO A 51 -14.54 8.61 21.30
C PRO A 51 -14.95 8.38 19.84
N TYR A 52 -14.02 7.88 19.01
CA TYR A 52 -14.29 7.55 17.61
C TYR A 52 -15.23 6.35 17.42
N PHE A 53 -15.31 5.47 18.41
CA PHE A 53 -16.20 4.31 18.43
C PHE A 53 -16.55 3.93 19.86
N LEU A 54 -17.66 3.21 20.03
CA LEU A 54 -17.95 2.41 21.23
C LEU A 54 -17.87 0.93 20.84
N SER A 55 -17.92 0.03 21.82
CA SER A 55 -17.98 -1.40 21.49
C SER A 55 -18.84 -2.22 22.45
N ILE A 56 -19.30 -3.35 21.95
CA ILE A 56 -19.96 -4.40 22.72
C ILE A 56 -19.01 -5.59 22.74
N ASP A 57 -18.78 -6.16 23.92
CA ASP A 57 -18.20 -7.48 24.06
C ASP A 57 -19.32 -8.50 23.94
N LEU A 58 -19.20 -9.45 23.02
CA LEU A 58 -20.12 -10.58 22.86
C LEU A 58 -19.35 -11.90 23.01
N ILE A 59 -19.95 -12.84 23.71
CA ILE A 59 -19.55 -14.24 23.74
C ILE A 59 -20.69 -15.02 23.10
N ILE A 60 -20.40 -15.64 21.96
CA ILE A 60 -21.38 -16.42 21.18
C ILE A 60 -21.07 -17.91 21.36
N LYS A 61 -22.10 -18.71 21.64
CA LYS A 61 -21.96 -20.16 21.77
C LYS A 61 -23.09 -20.88 21.08
N LEU A 62 -22.76 -21.83 20.20
CA LEU A 62 -23.74 -22.74 19.63
C LEU A 62 -24.19 -23.74 20.70
N ASN A 63 -25.49 -23.88 20.89
CA ASN A 63 -26.05 -24.83 21.85
C ASN A 63 -26.15 -26.22 21.21
N ALA A 64 -25.89 -27.27 21.99
CA ALA A 64 -26.23 -28.62 21.58
C ALA A 64 -27.75 -28.71 21.32
N SER A 65 -28.14 -29.54 20.35
CA SER A 65 -29.54 -29.75 19.96
C SER A 65 -30.32 -30.54 21.02
N ASP A 66 -30.49 -29.98 22.22
CA ASP A 66 -31.37 -30.56 23.23
C ASP A 66 -32.83 -30.23 22.88
N ARG A 67 -33.48 -31.17 22.19
CA ARG A 67 -34.89 -31.14 21.75
C ARG A 67 -35.92 -31.18 22.88
N GLY A 68 -35.57 -30.79 24.10
CA GLY A 68 -36.54 -30.80 25.19
C GLY A 68 -36.06 -29.93 26.33
N LEU A 69 -36.40 -28.64 26.30
CA LEU A 69 -36.71 -27.79 27.47
C LEU A 69 -36.80 -26.28 27.18
N LEU A 70 -36.69 -25.81 25.94
CA LEU A 70 -36.89 -24.39 25.65
C LEU A 70 -38.39 -24.10 25.44
N THR A 71 -39.03 -23.52 26.45
CA THR A 71 -40.39 -22.99 26.36
C THR A 71 -40.45 -21.89 25.30
N VAL A 72 -41.42 -22.00 24.39
CA VAL A 72 -41.57 -21.20 23.15
C VAL A 72 -41.77 -19.69 23.39
N GLU A 73 -41.91 -19.24 24.63
CA GLU A 73 -42.33 -17.87 24.97
C GLU A 73 -41.18 -16.86 25.14
N SER A 74 -39.91 -17.25 25.13
CA SER A 74 -38.77 -16.33 25.34
C SER A 74 -37.77 -16.22 24.18
N ILE A 75 -38.08 -16.78 23.01
CA ILE A 75 -37.11 -16.90 21.92
C ILE A 75 -37.36 -15.87 20.81
N GLN A 76 -36.40 -14.96 20.60
CA GLN A 76 -36.43 -14.06 19.44
C GLN A 76 -35.95 -14.79 18.18
N GLN A 77 -36.75 -14.76 17.10
CA GLN A 77 -36.32 -15.15 15.76
C GLN A 77 -35.61 -13.98 15.09
N VAL A 78 -34.34 -14.18 14.73
CA VAL A 78 -33.48 -13.09 14.31
C VAL A 78 -32.90 -13.37 12.93
N GLY A 79 -33.70 -13.21 11.87
CA GLY A 79 -33.29 -13.52 10.50
C GLY A 79 -32.66 -12.35 9.73
N ARG A 80 -33.17 -11.12 9.91
CA ARG A 80 -32.75 -9.94 9.11
C ARG A 80 -32.04 -8.85 9.92
N THR A 81 -31.63 -9.14 11.16
CA THR A 81 -30.93 -8.16 11.99
C THR A 81 -29.41 -8.40 11.94
N PRO A 82 -28.59 -7.42 12.39
CA PRO A 82 -27.13 -7.57 12.42
C PRO A 82 -26.63 -8.79 13.23
N ILE A 83 -27.24 -9.13 14.38
CA ILE A 83 -26.82 -10.30 15.17
C ILE A 83 -27.16 -11.62 14.46
N GLY A 84 -28.29 -11.68 13.74
CA GLY A 84 -28.66 -12.82 12.90
C GLY A 84 -27.68 -13.03 11.76
N ALA A 85 -27.35 -11.95 11.03
CA ALA A 85 -26.38 -11.96 9.94
C ALA A 85 -24.97 -12.33 10.41
N LEU A 86 -24.57 -11.84 11.60
CA LEU A 86 -23.31 -12.22 12.25
C LEU A 86 -23.27 -13.73 12.50
N ILE A 87 -24.26 -14.28 13.21
CA ILE A 87 -24.33 -15.72 13.52
C ILE A 87 -24.35 -16.56 12.25
N GLN A 88 -25.15 -16.17 11.25
CA GLN A 88 -25.20 -16.85 9.96
C GLN A 88 -23.82 -16.88 9.29
N THR A 89 -23.14 -15.73 9.23
CA THR A 89 -21.82 -15.63 8.61
C THR A 89 -20.80 -16.52 9.33
N LEU A 90 -20.76 -16.45 10.66
CA LEU A 90 -19.82 -17.25 11.47
C LEU A 90 -20.09 -18.75 11.35
N TYR A 91 -21.34 -19.16 11.28
CA TYR A 91 -21.71 -20.56 11.08
C TYR A 91 -21.36 -21.05 9.68
N THR A 92 -21.72 -20.30 8.63
CA THR A 92 -21.42 -20.68 7.24
C THR A 92 -19.92 -20.77 6.97
N LYS A 93 -19.11 -19.94 7.64
CA LYS A 93 -17.64 -20.02 7.56
C LYS A 93 -17.01 -21.13 8.42
N GLY A 94 -17.79 -21.83 9.26
CA GLY A 94 -17.29 -22.84 10.19
C GLY A 94 -16.55 -22.30 11.41
N THR A 95 -16.56 -20.97 11.60
CA THR A 95 -15.94 -20.28 12.74
C THR A 95 -16.75 -20.48 14.02
N LEU A 96 -18.08 -20.48 13.91
CA LEU A 96 -18.96 -20.76 15.05
C LEU A 96 -19.09 -22.26 15.28
N GLN A 97 -18.60 -22.71 16.43
CA GLN A 97 -18.66 -24.10 16.89
C GLN A 97 -19.38 -24.19 18.25
N PHE A 98 -19.35 -25.36 18.89
CA PHE A 98 -19.91 -25.57 20.23
C PHE A 98 -19.07 -24.93 21.37
N THR A 99 -17.94 -24.32 21.03
CA THR A 99 -17.11 -23.53 21.94
C THR A 99 -17.56 -22.07 21.99
N GLU A 100 -17.20 -21.38 23.06
CA GLU A 100 -17.45 -19.96 23.22
C GLU A 100 -16.54 -19.16 22.29
N LEU A 101 -17.13 -18.20 21.58
CA LEU A 101 -16.46 -17.35 20.61
C LEU A 101 -16.54 -15.89 21.05
N PRO A 102 -15.41 -15.26 21.45
CA PRO A 102 -15.38 -13.84 21.77
C PRO A 102 -15.44 -13.00 20.49
N VAL A 103 -16.36 -12.03 20.47
CA VAL A 103 -16.60 -11.12 19.35
C VAL A 103 -16.76 -9.70 19.88
N LYS A 104 -16.07 -8.74 19.25
CA LYS A 104 -16.22 -7.32 19.55
C LYS A 104 -17.02 -6.63 18.45
N VAL A 105 -18.18 -6.07 18.79
CA VAL A 105 -19.00 -5.31 17.85
C VAL A 105 -18.66 -3.83 17.97
N VAL A 106 -18.28 -3.20 16.85
CA VAL A 106 -17.96 -1.77 16.79
C VAL A 106 -19.27 -0.99 16.69
N LEU A 107 -19.40 0.10 17.42
CA LEU A 107 -20.57 0.98 17.41
C LEU A 107 -20.16 2.40 17.02
N ALA A 108 -20.95 3.03 16.15
CA ALA A 108 -20.77 4.42 15.76
C ALA A 108 -21.14 5.37 16.90
N THR A 109 -20.27 6.34 17.22
CA THR A 109 -20.54 7.39 18.23
C THR A 109 -21.26 8.60 17.63
N ARG A 110 -21.34 8.68 16.30
CA ARG A 110 -21.99 9.75 15.55
C ARG A 110 -22.72 9.18 14.34
N SER A 111 -23.74 9.91 13.87
CA SER A 111 -24.40 9.55 12.61
C SER A 111 -23.52 9.98 11.43
N GLY A 112 -23.50 9.18 10.37
CA GLY A 112 -22.73 9.51 9.17
C GLY A 112 -22.64 8.33 8.20
N HIS A 113 -21.79 8.49 7.19
CA HIS A 113 -21.50 7.47 6.19
C HIS A 113 -20.07 6.97 6.35
N LEU A 114 -19.83 5.69 6.07
CA LEU A 114 -18.46 5.19 6.05
C LEU A 114 -17.65 5.94 4.98
N CYS A 115 -16.41 6.31 5.31
CA CYS A 115 -15.48 6.85 4.32
C CYS A 115 -15.09 5.81 3.25
N ARG A 116 -15.23 4.52 3.57
CA ARG A 116 -14.94 3.37 2.70
C ARG A 116 -15.73 2.15 3.20
N ASN A 117 -16.27 1.33 2.29
CA ASN A 117 -17.25 0.29 2.62
C ASN A 117 -16.66 -0.93 3.35
N ASP A 118 -15.43 -1.33 3.03
CA ASP A 118 -14.69 -2.46 3.61
C ASP A 118 -13.70 -1.99 4.71
N LEU A 119 -14.00 -0.86 5.37
CA LEU A 119 -13.07 -0.20 6.28
C LEU A 119 -12.59 -1.13 7.40
N LEU A 120 -13.51 -1.87 8.03
CA LEU A 120 -13.14 -2.74 9.14
C LEU A 120 -12.22 -3.85 8.65
N ARG A 121 -12.54 -4.47 7.51
CA ARG A 121 -11.72 -5.53 6.93
C ARG A 121 -10.32 -5.03 6.57
N SER A 122 -10.24 -3.94 5.81
CA SER A 122 -8.97 -3.35 5.39
C SER A 122 -8.09 -2.92 6.57
N ARG A 123 -8.68 -2.37 7.64
CA ARG A 123 -7.94 -1.95 8.83
C ARG A 123 -7.53 -3.10 9.75
N MET A 124 -8.16 -4.27 9.70
CA MET A 124 -7.83 -5.40 10.58
C MET A 124 -6.89 -6.43 9.95
N VAL A 125 -6.38 -6.18 8.75
CA VAL A 125 -5.41 -7.07 8.09
C VAL A 125 -4.21 -7.33 9.00
N HIS A 126 -3.90 -8.61 9.17
CA HIS A 126 -2.85 -9.16 10.04
C HIS A 126 -2.93 -8.75 11.51
N ALA A 127 -4.05 -8.19 11.99
CA ALA A 127 -4.21 -7.86 13.39
C ALA A 127 -4.00 -9.11 14.25
N GLU A 128 -3.12 -8.99 15.25
CA GLU A 128 -2.92 -10.08 16.20
C GLU A 128 -4.24 -10.36 16.92
N HIS A 129 -4.49 -11.62 17.30
CA HIS A 129 -5.73 -12.01 17.99
C HIS A 129 -7.06 -11.77 17.22
N VAL A 130 -7.04 -11.28 15.98
CA VAL A 130 -8.23 -11.21 15.11
C VAL A 130 -8.27 -12.43 14.22
N GLU A 131 -9.36 -13.18 14.28
CA GLU A 131 -9.62 -14.35 13.43
C GLU A 131 -10.34 -13.95 12.14
N ASP A 132 -11.37 -13.12 12.24
CA ASP A 132 -12.17 -12.69 11.09
C ASP A 132 -12.83 -11.34 11.36
N VAL A 133 -13.30 -10.71 10.28
CA VAL A 133 -14.10 -9.48 10.30
C VAL A 133 -15.41 -9.73 9.56
N VAL A 134 -16.51 -9.44 10.24
CA VAL A 134 -17.86 -9.54 9.70
C VAL A 134 -18.43 -8.14 9.54
N GLU A 135 -18.60 -7.70 8.30
CA GLU A 135 -19.14 -6.39 7.97
C GLU A 135 -20.67 -6.48 7.84
N PHE A 136 -21.35 -5.45 8.34
CA PHE A 136 -22.81 -5.38 8.29
C PHE A 136 -23.28 -4.54 7.11
N VAL A 137 -24.48 -4.84 6.63
CA VAL A 137 -25.11 -4.06 5.57
C VAL A 137 -25.46 -2.68 6.11
N ILE A 138 -24.86 -1.65 5.53
CA ILE A 138 -25.09 -0.27 5.93
C ILE A 138 -26.37 0.27 5.26
N PRO A 139 -27.29 0.90 6.02
CA PRO A 139 -28.46 1.56 5.44
C PRO A 139 -28.08 2.66 4.43
N SER A 140 -28.95 2.89 3.44
CA SER A 140 -28.70 3.90 2.38
C SER A 140 -28.62 5.35 2.89
N ASN A 141 -29.18 5.61 4.07
CA ASN A 141 -29.11 6.87 4.82
C ASN A 141 -27.95 6.92 5.84
N GLY A 142 -27.01 5.98 5.78
CA GLY A 142 -25.84 5.91 6.64
C GLY A 142 -26.10 5.25 7.99
N ILE A 143 -25.03 5.17 8.79
CA ILE A 143 -25.06 4.63 10.15
C ILE A 143 -25.61 5.71 11.08
N GLN A 144 -26.55 5.34 11.95
CA GLN A 144 -27.05 6.22 13.00
C GLN A 144 -26.19 6.07 14.26
N LYS A 145 -25.99 7.18 14.98
CA LYS A 145 -25.25 7.14 16.25
C LYS A 145 -25.85 6.13 17.21
N ALA A 146 -25.01 5.43 17.95
CA ALA A 146 -25.44 4.61 19.06
C ALA A 146 -26.10 5.51 20.12
N ILE A 147 -27.31 5.14 20.52
CA ILE A 147 -28.02 5.82 21.61
C ILE A 147 -27.70 5.05 22.88
N LEU A 148 -26.84 5.62 23.72
CA LEU A 148 -26.55 5.08 25.04
C LEU A 148 -27.79 5.22 25.93
N PRO A 149 -28.44 4.12 26.32
CA PRO A 149 -29.74 4.18 26.99
C PRO A 149 -29.62 4.57 28.46
N ARG A 150 -30.68 5.18 29.02
CA ARG A 150 -30.87 5.35 30.47
C ARG A 150 -31.73 4.23 31.09
N GLY A 151 -32.07 3.16 30.34
CA GLY A 151 -32.98 2.06 30.73
C GLY A 151 -32.67 0.73 30.03
N GLU A 152 -33.61 -0.24 30.04
CA GLU A 152 -33.44 -1.52 29.34
C GLU A 152 -33.32 -1.31 27.83
N THR A 153 -32.35 -1.98 27.20
CA THR A 153 -32.10 -1.87 25.75
C THR A 153 -31.69 -3.20 25.22
N SER A 154 -32.23 -3.53 24.05
CA SER A 154 -32.00 -4.80 23.39
C SER A 154 -30.70 -4.77 22.60
N LEU A 155 -30.01 -5.91 22.52
CA LEU A 155 -28.82 -6.07 21.69
C LEU A 155 -29.07 -5.71 20.20
N PRO A 156 -30.20 -6.10 19.57
CA PRO A 156 -30.51 -5.67 18.20
C PRO A 156 -30.54 -4.16 18.00
N ASP A 157 -31.08 -3.39 18.95
CA ASP A 157 -31.15 -1.92 18.84
C ASP A 157 -29.76 -1.28 18.89
N LEU A 158 -28.87 -1.80 19.75
CA LEU A 158 -27.48 -1.32 19.83
C LEU A 158 -26.72 -1.62 18.53
N MET A 159 -26.87 -2.84 17.99
CA MET A 159 -26.17 -3.26 16.78
C MET A 159 -26.67 -2.56 15.51
N ALA A 160 -27.82 -1.88 15.53
CA ALA A 160 -28.27 -1.06 14.40
C ALA A 160 -27.32 0.12 14.09
N ALA A 161 -26.52 0.54 15.06
CA ALA A 161 -25.47 1.56 14.92
C ALA A 161 -24.09 0.97 14.55
N SER A 162 -24.03 -0.32 14.21
CA SER A 162 -22.77 -1.02 14.00
C SER A 162 -22.41 -1.13 12.50
N PRO A 163 -21.16 -0.81 12.11
CA PRO A 163 -20.64 -1.18 10.80
C PRO A 163 -20.24 -2.66 10.68
N GLY A 164 -20.08 -3.37 11.81
CA GLY A 164 -19.58 -4.75 11.81
C GLY A 164 -18.97 -5.18 13.13
N ALA A 165 -18.42 -6.40 13.10
CA ALA A 165 -17.87 -7.12 14.24
C ALA A 165 -16.49 -7.72 13.93
N ILE A 166 -15.65 -7.77 14.97
CA ILE A 166 -14.31 -8.35 14.97
C ILE A 166 -14.35 -9.64 15.78
N VAL A 167 -13.98 -10.75 15.14
CA VAL A 167 -13.96 -12.07 15.77
C VAL A 167 -12.58 -12.30 16.40
N GLY A 168 -12.55 -12.61 17.70
CA GLY A 168 -11.33 -12.89 18.41
C GLY A 168 -10.83 -14.31 18.18
N LYS A 169 -9.50 -14.47 18.13
CA LYS A 169 -8.86 -15.78 18.15
C LYS A 169 -9.06 -16.43 19.52
N PRO A 170 -9.35 -17.74 19.58
CA PRO A 170 -9.48 -18.47 20.84
C PRO A 170 -8.13 -18.77 21.52
N SER A 171 -7.05 -18.10 21.12
CA SER A 171 -5.67 -18.44 21.47
C SER A 171 -5.18 -17.86 22.81
N LEU A 172 -6.04 -17.18 23.57
CA LEU A 172 -5.70 -16.53 24.83
C LEU A 172 -6.36 -17.24 26.02
N ASP A 173 -5.74 -17.15 27.19
CA ASP A 173 -6.11 -17.89 28.41
C ASP A 173 -7.54 -17.57 28.91
N SER A 174 -8.10 -16.41 28.54
CA SER A 174 -9.45 -16.01 28.92
C SER A 174 -10.10 -15.05 27.92
N HIS A 175 -11.43 -15.02 27.88
CA HIS A 175 -12.18 -14.01 27.12
C HIS A 175 -11.83 -12.57 27.50
N LYS A 176 -11.51 -12.33 28.78
CA LYS A 176 -11.12 -11.01 29.27
C LYS A 176 -9.85 -10.52 28.58
N ASP A 177 -8.88 -11.41 28.41
CA ASP A 177 -7.63 -11.08 27.74
C ASP A 177 -7.86 -10.87 26.23
N THR A 178 -8.70 -11.70 25.60
CA THR A 178 -9.10 -11.48 24.20
C THR A 178 -9.79 -10.13 24.00
N PHE A 179 -10.77 -9.76 24.83
CA PHE A 179 -11.44 -8.47 24.69
C PHE A 179 -10.49 -7.29 24.94
N ARG A 180 -9.55 -7.41 25.88
CA ARG A 180 -8.53 -6.39 26.11
C ARG A 180 -7.63 -6.21 24.88
N ALA A 181 -7.15 -7.30 24.29
CA ALA A 181 -6.32 -7.26 23.10
C ALA A 181 -7.07 -6.66 21.90
N LEU A 182 -8.31 -7.08 21.67
CA LEU A 182 -9.16 -6.54 20.61
C LEU A 182 -9.45 -5.04 20.82
N ASN A 183 -9.67 -4.60 22.06
CA ASN A 183 -9.85 -3.19 22.37
C ASN A 183 -8.63 -2.35 21.98
N GLN A 184 -7.43 -2.80 22.34
CA GLN A 184 -6.20 -2.09 21.98
C GLN A 184 -6.07 -1.97 20.46
N ILE A 185 -6.32 -3.06 19.72
CA ILE A 185 -6.26 -3.07 18.26
C ILE A 185 -7.27 -2.09 17.65
N LEU A 186 -8.51 -2.07 18.14
CA LEU A 186 -9.50 -1.13 17.64
C LEU A 186 -9.11 0.31 17.95
N HIS A 187 -8.56 0.59 19.13
CA HIS A 187 -8.06 1.91 19.48
C HIS A 187 -6.93 2.35 18.54
N ASP A 188 -5.95 1.49 18.32
CA ASP A 188 -4.80 1.81 17.47
C ASP A 188 -5.21 2.05 16.00
N ARG A 189 -6.29 1.40 15.52
CA ARG A 189 -6.62 1.35 14.10
C ARG A 189 -7.87 2.13 13.68
N LEU A 190 -8.77 2.45 14.62
CA LEU A 190 -10.03 3.16 14.36
C LEU A 190 -10.14 4.51 15.08
N SER A 191 -9.07 5.00 15.70
CA SER A 191 -9.03 6.33 16.34
C SER A 191 -8.86 7.47 15.34
N PHE A 192 -9.79 7.57 14.38
CA PHE A 192 -9.84 8.62 13.37
C PHE A 192 -11.25 8.84 12.84
N ASN A 193 -11.45 9.84 11.99
CA ASN A 193 -12.76 10.20 11.46
C ASN A 193 -13.25 9.26 10.33
N TRP A 194 -13.57 8.01 10.67
CA TRP A 194 -14.03 7.01 9.70
C TRP A 194 -15.50 7.13 9.27
N LEU A 195 -16.30 7.94 9.97
CA LEU A 195 -17.62 8.38 9.53
C LEU A 195 -17.58 9.81 9.03
N ILE A 196 -17.98 10.02 7.78
CA ILE A 196 -18.12 11.33 7.16
C ILE A 196 -19.57 11.83 7.27
N PRO A 197 -19.79 13.16 7.36
CA PRO A 197 -21.12 13.72 7.57
C PRO A 197 -22.00 13.68 6.31
N THR A 198 -21.40 13.57 5.13
CA THR A 198 -22.09 13.63 3.83
C THR A 198 -22.06 12.28 3.14
N LYS A 199 -23.18 11.89 2.53
CA LYS A 199 -23.24 10.69 1.70
C LYS A 199 -22.25 10.81 0.53
N PRO A 200 -21.34 9.83 0.32
CA PRO A 200 -20.51 9.79 -0.87
C PRO A 200 -21.36 9.83 -2.14
N VAL A 201 -20.93 10.65 -3.10
CA VAL A 201 -21.53 10.68 -4.44
C VAL A 201 -20.94 9.55 -5.25
N ALA A 202 -21.77 8.83 -6.03
CA ALA A 202 -21.28 7.83 -6.97
C ALA A 202 -20.44 8.53 -8.06
N LYS A 203 -19.28 7.98 -8.37
CA LYS A 203 -18.31 8.57 -9.31
C LYS A 203 -17.84 7.54 -10.31
N THR A 204 -17.62 7.96 -11.55
CA THR A 204 -17.04 7.13 -12.61
C THR A 204 -15.64 7.59 -12.93
N VAL A 205 -14.66 6.68 -12.89
CA VAL A 205 -13.25 7.00 -13.10
C VAL A 205 -12.70 6.19 -14.27
N ALA A 206 -12.09 6.88 -15.24
CA ALA A 206 -11.34 6.23 -16.32
C ALA A 206 -9.90 5.93 -15.87
N VAL A 207 -9.43 4.69 -16.06
CA VAL A 207 -8.08 4.24 -15.69
C VAL A 207 -7.28 3.95 -16.94
N VAL A 208 -6.20 4.72 -17.16
CA VAL A 208 -5.30 4.57 -18.31
C VAL A 208 -4.22 3.55 -18.00
N GLY A 209 -4.14 2.49 -18.80
CA GLY A 209 -3.19 1.39 -18.62
C GLY A 209 -3.61 0.46 -17.49
N GLY A 210 -4.36 -0.59 -17.82
CA GLY A 210 -4.62 -1.70 -16.92
C GLY A 210 -3.28 -2.34 -16.52
N ARG A 211 -2.89 -2.22 -15.25
CA ARG A 211 -1.67 -2.85 -14.74
C ARG A 211 -1.72 -4.37 -15.02
N PRO A 212 -0.61 -5.00 -15.44
CA PRO A 212 -0.64 -6.39 -15.85
C PRO A 212 -1.01 -7.37 -14.72
N MET A 213 -1.72 -8.43 -15.14
CA MET A 213 -1.99 -9.72 -14.49
C MET A 213 -2.95 -9.75 -13.29
N PHE A 214 -4.09 -10.39 -13.51
CA PHE A 214 -4.91 -11.00 -12.48
C PHE A 214 -4.94 -12.52 -12.71
N ASP A 215 -4.68 -13.35 -11.69
CA ASP A 215 -4.80 -14.80 -11.80
C ASP A 215 -6.15 -15.26 -11.31
N THR A 216 -6.92 -15.77 -12.26
CA THR A 216 -8.27 -16.26 -12.06
C THR A 216 -8.33 -17.54 -11.23
N LYS A 217 -7.25 -18.36 -11.20
CA LYS A 217 -7.18 -19.63 -10.45
C LYS A 217 -7.06 -19.37 -8.95
N ASN A 218 -6.23 -18.41 -8.57
CA ASN A 218 -5.93 -18.11 -7.17
C ASN A 218 -6.68 -16.88 -6.63
N MET A 219 -7.54 -16.27 -7.46
CA MET A 219 -8.33 -15.08 -7.13
C MET A 219 -7.49 -13.95 -6.50
N SER A 220 -6.21 -13.85 -6.89
CA SER A 220 -5.23 -12.91 -6.39
C SER A 220 -4.27 -12.58 -7.53
N TRP A 221 -3.95 -11.29 -7.72
CA TRP A 221 -2.62 -10.73 -8.04
C TRP A 221 -2.74 -9.21 -8.22
N GLY A 222 -1.60 -8.53 -8.25
CA GLY A 222 -1.39 -7.14 -7.80
C GLY A 222 -2.26 -6.11 -8.47
N SER A 223 -2.65 -6.34 -9.73
CA SER A 223 -3.55 -5.46 -10.48
C SER A 223 -4.83 -5.13 -9.71
N ARG A 224 -5.34 -6.03 -8.84
CA ARG A 224 -6.57 -5.82 -8.07
C ARG A 224 -6.57 -4.61 -7.14
N GLY A 225 -5.43 -4.17 -6.61
CA GLY A 225 -5.38 -3.15 -5.56
C GLY A 225 -6.21 -1.90 -5.88
N PRO A 226 -5.92 -1.21 -7.00
CA PRO A 226 -6.72 -0.09 -7.47
C PRO A 226 -8.21 -0.40 -7.71
N PHE A 227 -8.54 -1.59 -8.22
CA PHE A 227 -9.93 -1.99 -8.52
C PHE A 227 -10.73 -2.26 -7.24
N GLU A 228 -10.16 -3.03 -6.31
CA GLU A 228 -10.74 -3.29 -4.98
C GLU A 228 -10.89 -1.97 -4.20
N ALA A 229 -9.90 -1.07 -4.30
CA ALA A 229 -10.00 0.26 -3.71
C ALA A 229 -11.16 1.08 -4.31
N ALA A 230 -11.34 1.07 -5.63
CA ALA A 230 -12.46 1.77 -6.27
C ALA A 230 -13.82 1.20 -5.86
N GLN A 231 -13.96 -0.13 -5.84
CA GLN A 231 -15.18 -0.82 -5.39
C GLN A 231 -15.50 -0.47 -3.92
N ALA A 232 -14.49 -0.50 -3.06
CA ALA A 232 -14.60 -0.12 -1.66
C ALA A 232 -15.02 1.35 -1.48
N LEU A 233 -14.65 2.22 -2.40
CA LEU A 233 -15.06 3.62 -2.45
C LEU A 233 -16.43 3.85 -3.13
N GLY A 234 -17.04 2.80 -3.70
CA GLY A 234 -18.29 2.88 -4.44
C GLY A 234 -18.15 3.60 -5.79
N MET A 235 -17.00 3.50 -6.43
CA MET A 235 -16.72 4.09 -7.74
C MET A 235 -16.93 3.09 -8.86
N SER A 236 -17.39 3.58 -10.00
CA SER A 236 -17.42 2.85 -11.26
C SER A 236 -16.11 3.06 -12.02
N LEU A 237 -15.60 2.02 -12.68
CA LEU A 237 -14.32 2.05 -13.41
C LEU A 237 -14.47 1.72 -14.89
N ILE A 238 -13.86 2.57 -15.73
CA ILE A 238 -13.67 2.35 -17.16
C ILE A 238 -12.18 2.18 -17.43
N VAL A 239 -11.76 1.05 -17.98
CA VAL A 239 -10.33 0.81 -18.29
C VAL A 239 -10.03 1.19 -19.74
N LEU A 240 -8.98 1.97 -19.96
CA LEU A 240 -8.48 2.35 -21.28
C LEU A 240 -7.13 1.64 -21.53
N ASP A 241 -7.12 0.72 -22.50
CA ASP A 241 -5.90 -0.01 -22.85
C ASP A 241 -5.92 -0.52 -24.31
N TYR A 242 -4.85 -1.17 -24.77
CA TYR A 242 -4.78 -1.71 -26.12
C TYR A 242 -5.74 -2.89 -26.35
N ALA A 243 -6.18 -3.07 -27.59
CA ALA A 243 -7.06 -4.18 -27.98
C ALA A 243 -6.41 -5.54 -27.68
N GLY A 244 -7.15 -6.45 -27.04
CA GLY A 244 -6.64 -7.76 -26.62
C GLY A 244 -5.86 -7.74 -25.30
N HIS A 245 -5.84 -6.62 -24.59
CA HIS A 245 -5.41 -6.59 -23.20
C HIS A 245 -6.29 -7.53 -22.34
N PHE A 246 -5.69 -8.24 -21.37
CA PHE A 246 -6.39 -9.30 -20.63
C PHE A 246 -7.66 -8.81 -19.93
N MET A 247 -7.67 -7.56 -19.46
CA MET A 247 -8.83 -6.96 -18.79
C MET A 247 -10.06 -6.83 -19.69
N ASP A 248 -9.94 -6.91 -21.02
CA ASP A 248 -11.08 -6.93 -21.93
C ASP A 248 -11.90 -8.23 -21.77
N GLY A 249 -11.30 -9.32 -21.28
CA GLY A 249 -11.95 -10.61 -21.11
C GLY A 249 -13.00 -10.67 -20.00
N GLU A 250 -14.04 -11.51 -20.20
CA GLU A 250 -15.14 -11.72 -19.24
C GLU A 250 -14.67 -12.15 -17.84
N ALA A 251 -13.55 -12.87 -17.75
CA ALA A 251 -12.98 -13.32 -16.47
C ALA A 251 -12.55 -12.17 -15.54
N TYR A 252 -12.48 -10.93 -16.06
CA TYR A 252 -12.08 -9.73 -15.33
C TYR A 252 -13.21 -8.70 -15.24
N ALA A 253 -14.41 -9.03 -15.72
CA ALA A 253 -15.56 -8.13 -15.75
C ALA A 253 -15.97 -7.68 -14.34
N ASP A 254 -15.74 -8.49 -13.30
CA ASP A 254 -16.07 -8.08 -11.93
C ASP A 254 -15.17 -6.94 -11.41
N LEU A 255 -14.03 -6.66 -12.03
CA LEU A 255 -13.08 -5.63 -11.58
C LEU A 255 -13.33 -4.25 -12.20
N ARG A 256 -14.20 -4.14 -13.20
CA ARG A 256 -14.44 -2.91 -13.97
C ARG A 256 -15.88 -2.88 -14.49
N ASP A 257 -16.42 -1.71 -14.76
CA ASP A 257 -17.74 -1.60 -15.39
C ASP A 257 -17.64 -1.61 -16.91
N ASP A 258 -16.53 -1.09 -17.48
CA ASP A 258 -16.33 -1.03 -18.93
C ASP A 258 -14.85 -1.06 -19.33
N PHE A 259 -14.57 -1.44 -20.57
CA PHE A 259 -13.24 -1.45 -21.18
C PHE A 259 -13.31 -0.84 -22.59
N ILE A 260 -12.43 0.13 -22.85
CA ILE A 260 -12.36 0.80 -24.15
C ILE A 260 -10.97 0.59 -24.73
N ALA A 261 -10.91 -0.10 -25.87
CA ALA A 261 -9.68 -0.29 -26.59
C ALA A 261 -9.18 1.05 -27.20
N VAL A 262 -7.93 1.41 -26.93
CA VAL A 262 -7.26 2.61 -27.43
C VAL A 262 -5.89 2.23 -27.98
N ASP A 263 -5.43 2.93 -29.03
CA ASP A 263 -4.02 2.86 -29.42
C ASP A 263 -3.15 3.54 -28.35
N MET A 264 -2.46 2.71 -27.56
CA MET A 264 -1.63 3.09 -26.41
C MET A 264 -0.21 3.53 -26.80
N THR A 265 0.07 3.75 -28.09
CA THR A 265 1.38 4.27 -28.54
C THR A 265 1.74 5.54 -27.77
N ILE A 266 2.88 5.56 -27.07
CA ILE A 266 3.30 6.70 -26.24
C ILE A 266 3.95 7.77 -27.12
N ASP A 267 3.13 8.63 -27.70
CA ASP A 267 3.51 9.77 -28.54
C ASP A 267 2.76 11.06 -28.10
N ALA A 268 2.96 12.16 -28.83
CA ALA A 268 2.26 13.42 -28.56
C ALA A 268 0.74 13.35 -28.83
N GLY A 269 0.26 12.33 -29.53
CA GLY A 269 -1.15 12.12 -29.88
C GLY A 269 -1.94 11.33 -28.85
N LEU A 270 -1.27 10.57 -27.97
CA LEU A 270 -1.92 9.72 -26.95
C LEU A 270 -2.98 10.48 -26.11
N PRO A 271 -2.74 11.71 -25.59
CA PRO A 271 -3.75 12.41 -24.81
C PRO A 271 -5.04 12.70 -25.60
N THR A 272 -4.92 12.99 -26.90
CA THR A 272 -6.08 13.23 -27.77
C THR A 272 -6.83 11.93 -28.04
N ARG A 273 -6.12 10.81 -28.23
CA ARG A 273 -6.74 9.49 -28.41
C ARG A 273 -7.52 9.07 -27.15
N LEU A 274 -6.94 9.24 -25.97
CA LEU A 274 -7.60 8.95 -24.69
C LEU A 274 -8.83 9.84 -24.48
N ALA A 275 -8.72 11.16 -24.71
CA ALA A 275 -9.85 12.07 -24.60
C ALA A 275 -10.99 11.69 -25.56
N ALA A 276 -10.67 11.34 -26.80
CA ALA A 276 -11.64 10.88 -27.78
C ALA A 276 -12.29 9.55 -27.40
N ALA A 277 -11.59 8.65 -26.71
CA ALA A 277 -12.14 7.37 -26.26
C ALA A 277 -13.28 7.56 -25.25
N VAL A 278 -13.14 8.53 -24.34
CA VAL A 278 -14.10 8.76 -23.25
C VAL A 278 -15.05 9.95 -23.48
N HIS A 279 -15.01 10.62 -24.63
CA HIS A 279 -15.79 11.85 -24.87
C HIS A 279 -17.32 11.67 -24.76
N LYS A 280 -17.83 10.44 -24.89
CA LYS A 280 -19.26 10.08 -24.74
C LYS A 280 -19.58 9.42 -23.40
N CYS A 281 -18.57 9.20 -22.58
CA CYS A 281 -18.72 8.62 -21.27
C CYS A 281 -18.89 9.76 -20.26
N ASP A 282 -19.85 9.64 -19.35
CA ASP A 282 -19.97 10.53 -18.20
C ASP A 282 -18.94 10.11 -17.14
N ILE A 283 -17.70 10.59 -17.29
CA ILE A 283 -16.62 10.35 -16.33
C ILE A 283 -16.38 11.57 -15.44
N ASP A 284 -16.08 11.33 -14.17
CA ASP A 284 -15.73 12.36 -13.19
C ASP A 284 -14.22 12.58 -13.09
N ALA A 285 -13.40 11.59 -13.47
CA ALA A 285 -11.96 11.66 -13.40
C ALA A 285 -11.28 10.70 -14.37
N ILE A 286 -10.02 10.97 -14.66
CA ILE A 286 -9.11 10.06 -15.37
C ILE A 286 -7.81 9.93 -14.59
N VAL A 287 -7.36 8.69 -14.34
CA VAL A 287 -6.18 8.36 -13.54
C VAL A 287 -5.30 7.34 -14.24
N THR A 288 -4.08 7.19 -13.75
CA THR A 288 -3.24 6.04 -14.08
C THR A 288 -2.45 5.64 -12.86
N PHE A 289 -2.17 4.35 -12.77
CA PHE A 289 -1.26 3.81 -11.76
C PHE A 289 0.11 3.49 -12.36
N SER A 290 0.38 3.83 -13.63
CA SER A 290 1.63 3.54 -14.35
C SER A 290 2.39 4.82 -14.71
N ASP A 291 3.69 4.88 -14.40
CA ASP A 291 4.56 6.02 -14.76
C ASP A 291 4.55 6.34 -16.24
N GLU A 292 4.42 5.31 -17.07
CA GLU A 292 4.46 5.44 -18.52
C GLU A 292 3.39 6.41 -19.03
N TYR A 293 2.24 6.44 -18.36
CA TYR A 293 1.06 7.19 -18.78
C TYR A 293 0.80 8.46 -17.98
N VAL A 294 1.51 8.75 -16.88
CA VAL A 294 1.18 9.88 -15.99
C VAL A 294 1.08 11.22 -16.72
N ILE A 295 2.06 11.54 -17.58
CA ILE A 295 2.04 12.78 -18.37
C ILE A 295 0.82 12.80 -19.32
N ALA A 296 0.56 11.70 -20.02
CA ALA A 296 -0.52 11.63 -20.98
C ALA A 296 -1.90 11.72 -20.31
N THR A 297 -2.05 11.09 -19.15
CA THR A 297 -3.25 11.14 -18.31
C THR A 297 -3.50 12.56 -17.80
N ALA A 298 -2.48 13.26 -17.29
CA ALA A 298 -2.62 14.65 -16.85
C ALA A 298 -3.00 15.58 -18.00
N GLN A 299 -2.40 15.41 -19.18
CA GLN A 299 -2.77 16.14 -20.39
C GLN A 299 -4.21 15.83 -20.83
N THR A 300 -4.63 14.56 -20.75
CA THR A 300 -6.00 14.14 -21.09
C THR A 300 -7.01 14.77 -20.14
N ALA A 301 -6.75 14.74 -18.83
CA ALA A 301 -7.60 15.38 -17.83
C ALA A 301 -7.77 16.88 -18.13
N ALA A 302 -6.66 17.59 -18.44
CA ALA A 302 -6.71 18.99 -18.81
C ALA A 302 -7.51 19.25 -20.10
N LEU A 303 -7.39 18.39 -21.13
CA LEU A 303 -8.17 18.48 -22.36
C LEU A 303 -9.67 18.27 -22.13
N LEU A 304 -10.04 17.42 -21.18
CA LEU A 304 -11.42 17.12 -20.80
C LEU A 304 -11.99 18.09 -19.77
N GLY A 305 -11.18 19.01 -19.22
CA GLY A 305 -11.59 19.90 -18.13
C GLY A 305 -11.80 19.19 -16.78
N LEU A 306 -11.18 18.01 -16.59
CA LEU A 306 -11.21 17.24 -15.35
C LEU A 306 -10.10 17.69 -14.39
N ALA A 307 -10.30 17.43 -13.09
CA ALA A 307 -9.32 17.76 -12.07
C ALA A 307 -8.00 16.98 -12.26
N THR A 308 -6.88 17.67 -12.15
CA THR A 308 -5.53 17.08 -12.24
C THR A 308 -4.51 18.01 -11.58
N GLU A 309 -3.34 17.48 -11.21
CA GLU A 309 -2.23 18.35 -10.83
C GLU A 309 -1.74 19.14 -12.08
N PRO A 310 -1.14 20.33 -11.91
CA PRO A 310 -0.72 21.13 -13.07
C PRO A 310 0.17 20.32 -14.01
N VAL A 311 -0.17 20.26 -15.30
CA VAL A 311 0.57 19.49 -16.32
C VAL A 311 2.06 19.88 -16.32
N ASP A 312 2.36 21.16 -16.14
CA ASP A 312 3.75 21.63 -16.04
C ASP A 312 4.47 21.12 -14.78
N ALA A 313 3.77 20.91 -13.66
CA ALA A 313 4.33 20.31 -12.45
C ALA A 313 4.65 18.82 -12.69
N VAL A 314 3.71 18.09 -13.31
CA VAL A 314 3.92 16.69 -13.73
C VAL A 314 5.11 16.58 -14.68
N LEU A 315 5.21 17.48 -15.66
CA LEU A 315 6.37 17.54 -16.56
C LEU A 315 7.67 17.90 -15.85
N ARG A 316 7.65 18.75 -14.82
CA ARG A 316 8.84 19.06 -14.01
C ARG A 316 9.32 17.82 -13.27
N ALA A 317 8.42 17.08 -12.63
CA ALA A 317 8.75 15.88 -11.85
C ALA A 317 9.32 14.74 -12.72
N HIS A 318 8.64 14.42 -13.83
CA HIS A 318 9.00 13.28 -14.70
C HIS A 318 10.17 13.54 -15.65
N TYR A 319 10.73 14.75 -15.67
CA TYR A 319 11.97 15.07 -16.38
C TYR A 319 13.03 15.47 -15.36
N LYS A 320 13.97 14.57 -15.10
CA LYS A 320 14.98 14.70 -14.04
C LYS A 320 15.79 16.00 -14.16
N ASP A 321 16.09 16.45 -15.39
CA ASP A 321 16.75 17.73 -15.63
C ASP A 321 15.88 18.94 -15.24
N LYS A 322 14.56 18.87 -15.47
CA LYS A 322 13.62 19.91 -15.03
C LYS A 322 13.47 19.93 -13.51
N THR A 323 13.43 18.77 -12.86
CA THR A 323 13.50 18.67 -11.39
C THR A 323 14.71 19.42 -10.85
N ARG A 324 15.91 19.16 -11.39
CA ARG A 324 17.14 19.86 -10.97
C ARG A 324 17.08 21.37 -11.21
N ASN A 325 16.52 21.82 -12.33
CA ASN A 325 16.37 23.24 -12.66
C ASN A 325 15.47 24.00 -11.68
N VAL A 326 14.47 23.32 -11.11
CA VAL A 326 13.52 23.91 -10.15
C VAL A 326 14.15 23.99 -8.77
N LEU A 327 14.81 22.92 -8.33
CA LEU A 327 15.35 22.82 -6.98
C LEU A 327 16.68 23.55 -6.80
N LYS A 328 17.45 23.74 -7.88
CA LYS A 328 18.73 24.48 -7.91
C LYS A 328 19.63 24.16 -6.71
N ASN A 329 20.20 22.97 -6.68
CA ASN A 329 21.17 22.62 -5.66
C ASN A 329 22.59 23.07 -6.07
N ALA A 330 23.11 24.12 -5.42
CA ALA A 330 24.44 24.65 -5.71
C ALA A 330 25.59 23.71 -5.32
N SER A 331 25.39 22.77 -4.39
CA SER A 331 26.41 21.81 -3.98
C SER A 331 26.50 20.58 -4.90
N ILE A 332 25.48 20.36 -5.74
CA ILE A 332 25.41 19.23 -6.67
C ILE A 332 25.17 19.78 -8.08
N PRO A 333 26.24 20.28 -8.76
CA PRO A 333 26.12 20.81 -10.10
C PRO A 333 25.72 19.69 -11.07
N THR A 334 24.80 19.99 -11.98
CA THR A 334 24.33 19.04 -13.00
C THR A 334 24.55 19.58 -14.40
N LEU A 335 24.61 18.66 -15.36
CA LEU A 335 24.80 18.98 -16.77
C LEU A 335 23.79 18.18 -17.62
N ARG A 336 23.03 18.90 -18.45
CA ARG A 336 22.15 18.31 -19.47
C ARG A 336 22.87 18.26 -20.81
N LEU A 337 22.80 17.12 -21.49
CA LEU A 337 23.11 16.95 -22.91
C LEU A 337 21.82 16.66 -23.69
N ASN A 338 21.71 17.14 -24.93
CA ASN A 338 20.58 16.82 -25.79
C ASN A 338 20.71 15.43 -26.43
N ASN A 339 21.93 14.96 -26.66
CA ASN A 339 22.26 13.65 -27.22
C ASN A 339 23.67 13.23 -26.78
N ALA A 340 24.06 11.99 -27.06
CA ALA A 340 25.37 11.47 -26.63
C ALA A 340 26.56 12.15 -27.32
N ALA A 341 26.40 12.66 -28.56
CA ALA A 341 27.49 13.27 -29.33
C ALA A 341 28.00 14.56 -28.67
N GLU A 342 27.12 15.35 -28.04
CA GLU A 342 27.50 16.55 -27.29
C GLU A 342 28.51 16.25 -26.17
N GLY A 343 28.48 15.03 -25.60
CA GLY A 343 29.42 14.59 -24.56
C GLY A 343 30.88 14.46 -25.02
N THR A 344 31.15 14.61 -26.31
CA THR A 344 32.51 14.61 -26.89
C THR A 344 33.00 16.02 -27.27
N GLU A 345 32.14 17.04 -27.18
CA GLU A 345 32.51 18.41 -27.51
C GLU A 345 33.47 18.99 -26.48
N SER A 346 34.55 19.62 -26.93
CA SER A 346 35.62 20.12 -26.04
C SER A 346 35.10 21.01 -24.91
N ALA A 347 34.16 21.92 -25.21
CA ALA A 347 33.55 22.80 -24.20
C ALA A 347 32.71 22.05 -23.16
N VAL A 348 32.05 20.95 -23.56
CA VAL A 348 31.25 20.09 -22.69
C VAL A 348 32.16 19.24 -21.81
N VAL A 349 33.20 18.63 -22.38
CA VAL A 349 34.20 17.86 -21.62
C VAL A 349 34.84 18.70 -20.52
N GLN A 350 35.15 19.97 -20.79
CA GLN A 350 35.68 20.87 -19.75
C GLN A 350 34.68 21.09 -18.61
N LYS A 351 33.37 21.23 -18.91
CA LYS A 351 32.34 21.33 -17.87
C LYS A 351 32.22 20.05 -17.06
N ILE A 352 32.29 18.90 -17.71
CA ILE A 352 32.25 17.58 -17.06
C ILE A 352 33.45 17.41 -16.12
N ARG A 353 34.64 17.84 -16.51
CA ARG A 353 35.84 17.83 -15.64
C ARG A 353 35.72 18.71 -14.40
N CYS A 354 34.80 19.68 -14.41
CA CYS A 354 34.47 20.46 -13.22
C CYS A 354 33.47 19.75 -12.29
N LEU A 355 32.86 18.64 -12.74
CA LEU A 355 32.09 17.74 -11.89
C LEU A 355 33.06 16.75 -11.21
N ASN A 356 32.83 16.45 -9.94
CA ASN A 356 33.66 15.50 -9.21
C ASN A 356 33.14 14.08 -9.44
N PHE A 357 34.00 13.19 -9.96
CA PHE A 357 33.71 11.76 -10.05
C PHE A 357 33.63 11.12 -8.65
N PRO A 358 32.87 10.03 -8.46
CA PRO A 358 32.04 9.35 -9.48
C PRO A 358 30.81 10.17 -9.90
N LEU A 359 30.40 10.00 -11.16
CA LEU A 359 29.21 10.64 -11.73
C LEU A 359 28.12 9.61 -12.00
N ILE A 360 26.87 10.06 -12.03
CA ILE A 360 25.72 9.37 -12.59
C ILE A 360 25.42 9.93 -13.96
N VAL A 361 25.26 9.04 -14.93
CA VAL A 361 24.77 9.31 -16.28
C VAL A 361 23.42 8.63 -16.42
N LYS A 362 22.37 9.39 -16.75
CA LYS A 362 21.01 8.83 -16.87
C LYS A 362 20.17 9.54 -17.93
N PRO A 363 19.16 8.87 -18.51
CA PRO A 363 18.20 9.55 -19.37
C PRO A 363 17.41 10.56 -18.55
N CYS A 364 17.09 11.71 -19.15
CA CYS A 364 16.28 12.73 -18.48
C CYS A 364 14.85 12.25 -18.17
N ARG A 365 14.36 11.26 -18.93
CA ARG A 365 13.08 10.59 -18.71
C ARG A 365 13.22 9.09 -18.98
N GLY A 366 12.77 8.27 -18.05
CA GLY A 366 12.85 6.81 -18.08
C GLY A 366 12.17 6.23 -16.83
N ALA A 367 12.21 4.91 -16.67
CA ALA A 367 11.67 4.19 -15.51
C ALA A 367 12.52 2.94 -15.22
N ALA A 368 12.35 2.34 -14.05
CA ALA A 368 13.04 1.12 -13.60
C ALA A 368 14.58 1.23 -13.70
N SER A 369 15.15 2.40 -13.38
CA SER A 369 16.59 2.65 -13.48
C SER A 369 17.24 2.35 -14.84
N ARG A 370 16.46 2.18 -15.91
CA ARG A 370 16.96 1.78 -17.22
C ARG A 370 17.86 2.86 -17.81
N GLY A 371 19.11 2.49 -18.06
CA GLY A 371 20.14 3.38 -18.62
C GLY A 371 20.79 4.32 -17.59
N VAL A 372 20.52 4.15 -16.29
CA VAL A 372 21.25 4.84 -15.23
C VAL A 372 22.59 4.12 -15.01
N LYS A 373 23.70 4.87 -15.03
CA LYS A 373 25.05 4.34 -14.92
C LYS A 373 25.93 5.19 -14.02
N LYS A 374 26.66 4.53 -13.12
CA LYS A 374 27.74 5.14 -12.34
C LYS A 374 29.03 5.05 -13.16
N VAL A 375 29.72 6.18 -13.29
CA VAL A 375 30.96 6.29 -14.05
C VAL A 375 32.04 6.86 -13.13
N GLN A 376 33.23 6.28 -13.19
CA GLN A 376 34.34 6.57 -12.30
C GLN A 376 35.34 7.55 -12.91
N ASP A 377 35.32 7.67 -14.24
CA ASP A 377 36.27 8.46 -15.02
C ASP A 377 35.69 8.83 -16.40
N GLU A 378 36.48 9.58 -17.19
CA GLU A 378 36.12 9.97 -18.55
C GLU A 378 35.91 8.77 -19.50
N ILE A 379 36.60 7.65 -19.27
CA ILE A 379 36.50 6.47 -20.15
C ILE A 379 35.14 5.80 -19.97
N SER A 380 34.80 5.45 -18.72
CA SER A 380 33.51 4.88 -18.35
C SER A 380 32.35 5.80 -18.70
N LEU A 381 32.53 7.13 -18.61
CA LEU A 381 31.55 8.10 -19.11
C LEU A 381 31.27 7.95 -20.61
N GLN A 382 32.31 7.86 -21.46
CA GLN A 382 32.12 7.70 -22.90
C GLN A 382 31.43 6.37 -23.23
N GLU A 383 31.76 5.30 -22.53
CA GLU A 383 31.09 4.01 -22.66
C GLU A 383 29.59 4.10 -22.32
N ALA A 384 29.24 4.77 -21.21
CA ALA A 384 27.86 4.97 -20.80
C ALA A 384 27.05 5.80 -21.83
N LEU A 385 27.62 6.89 -22.35
CA LEU A 385 27.00 7.71 -23.38
C LEU A 385 26.72 6.92 -24.67
N GLN A 386 27.69 6.13 -25.14
CA GLN A 386 27.51 5.29 -26.32
C GLN A 386 26.44 4.21 -26.12
N SER A 387 26.40 3.59 -24.93
CA SER A 387 25.37 2.59 -24.58
C SER A 387 23.96 3.18 -24.60
N MET A 388 23.81 4.38 -24.03
CA MET A 388 22.53 5.09 -23.97
C MET A 388 22.01 5.55 -25.34
N GLU A 389 22.92 5.93 -26.24
CA GLU A 389 22.57 6.23 -27.64
C GLU A 389 22.10 4.97 -28.39
N LYS A 390 22.87 3.87 -28.30
CA LYS A 390 22.54 2.59 -28.96
C LYS A 390 21.21 2.01 -28.51
N SER A 391 20.84 2.21 -27.25
CA SER A 391 19.57 1.75 -26.68
C SER A 391 18.38 2.70 -26.96
N GLY A 392 18.62 3.86 -27.60
CA GLY A 392 17.59 4.86 -27.87
C GLY A 392 17.09 5.61 -26.63
N LEU A 393 17.73 5.42 -25.48
CA LEU A 393 17.34 6.05 -24.21
C LEU A 393 17.71 7.53 -24.15
N ALA A 394 18.63 7.99 -25.01
CA ALA A 394 19.01 9.40 -25.14
C ALA A 394 17.91 10.31 -25.74
N LYS A 395 16.78 9.76 -26.22
CA LYS A 395 15.73 10.50 -26.96
C LYS A 395 15.15 11.74 -26.26
N HIS A 396 15.21 11.79 -24.93
CA HIS A 396 14.70 12.90 -24.11
C HIS A 396 15.83 13.77 -23.51
N GLY A 397 17.07 13.53 -23.95
CA GLY A 397 18.28 14.10 -23.38
C GLY A 397 18.85 13.26 -22.24
N ILE A 398 20.05 13.65 -21.83
CA ILE A 398 20.90 12.94 -20.88
C ILE A 398 21.23 13.90 -19.74
N LEU A 399 21.14 13.41 -18.50
CA LEU A 399 21.56 14.12 -17.30
C LEU A 399 22.85 13.50 -16.76
N ILE A 400 23.83 14.34 -16.48
CA ILE A 400 25.07 14.00 -15.79
C ILE A 400 25.11 14.76 -14.47
N GLU A 401 25.30 14.06 -13.37
CA GLU A 401 25.38 14.64 -12.02
C GLU A 401 26.34 13.85 -11.13
N PRO A 402 26.92 14.44 -10.06
CA PRO A 402 27.69 13.69 -9.08
C PRO A 402 26.88 12.52 -8.49
N TYR A 403 27.53 11.39 -8.28
CA TYR A 403 26.97 10.33 -7.45
C TYR A 403 26.89 10.81 -6.01
N VAL A 404 25.70 10.67 -5.42
CA VAL A 404 25.44 11.04 -4.04
C VAL A 404 25.47 9.80 -3.19
N ASP A 405 26.37 9.77 -2.21
CA ASP A 405 26.48 8.65 -1.29
C ASP A 405 25.59 8.83 -0.05
N GLY A 406 25.19 7.70 0.53
CA GLY A 406 24.31 7.63 1.70
C GLY A 406 23.16 6.64 1.50
N PRO A 407 22.43 6.28 2.57
CA PRO A 407 21.25 5.42 2.47
C PRO A 407 20.22 5.98 1.49
N GLU A 408 19.65 5.10 0.67
CA GLU A 408 18.55 5.40 -0.24
C GLU A 408 17.21 5.10 0.44
N VAL A 409 16.22 5.96 0.19
CA VAL A 409 14.89 5.84 0.76
C VAL A 409 13.82 6.10 -0.30
N ASP A 410 12.78 5.27 -0.21
CA ASP A 410 11.50 5.51 -0.84
C ASP A 410 10.59 6.25 0.16
N ALA A 411 10.10 7.40 -0.27
CA ALA A 411 9.23 8.26 0.51
C ALA A 411 7.87 8.43 -0.21
N ASN A 412 6.84 7.80 0.35
CA ASN A 412 5.49 7.82 -0.19
C ASN A 412 4.66 8.91 0.48
N PHE A 413 4.44 10.02 -0.21
CA PHE A 413 3.72 11.20 0.28
C PHE A 413 2.24 11.20 -0.07
N VAL A 414 1.42 11.66 0.87
CA VAL A 414 0.03 12.03 0.68
C VAL A 414 -0.10 13.49 1.09
N MET A 415 -0.44 14.36 0.14
CA MET A 415 -0.53 15.81 0.37
C MET A 415 -1.92 16.36 0.10
N LEU A 416 -2.26 17.41 0.82
CA LEU A 416 -3.46 18.22 0.59
C LEU A 416 -3.14 19.69 0.84
N ASP A 417 -3.43 20.54 -0.14
CA ASP A 417 -3.24 22.00 -0.06
C ASP A 417 -1.82 22.43 0.34
N GLY A 418 -0.82 21.68 -0.12
CA GLY A 418 0.60 21.90 0.18
C GLY A 418 1.04 21.36 1.55
N GLN A 419 0.16 20.71 2.31
CA GLN A 419 0.48 20.08 3.59
C GLN A 419 0.63 18.57 3.42
N VAL A 420 1.61 17.98 4.11
CA VAL A 420 1.80 16.53 4.18
C VAL A 420 0.82 15.96 5.19
N LEU A 421 -0.13 15.14 4.74
CA LEU A 421 -1.08 14.41 5.59
C LEU A 421 -0.48 13.10 6.10
N PHE A 422 0.30 12.43 5.25
CA PHE A 422 0.96 11.16 5.55
C PHE A 422 2.25 11.05 4.74
N VAL A 423 3.27 10.46 5.36
CA VAL A 423 4.50 10.02 4.69
C VAL A 423 4.86 8.65 5.22
N GLU A 424 5.14 7.72 4.33
CA GLU A 424 5.79 6.46 4.66
C GLU A 424 7.21 6.49 4.12
N LEU A 425 8.16 6.02 4.93
CA LEU A 425 9.57 5.94 4.59
C LEU A 425 10.02 4.49 4.64
N THR A 426 10.59 4.05 3.53
CA THR A 426 11.03 2.69 3.29
C THR A 426 12.52 2.72 2.93
N ASP A 427 13.29 1.81 3.51
CA ASP A 427 14.70 1.67 3.16
C ASP A 427 14.81 0.93 1.83
N ASP A 428 15.44 1.55 0.84
CA ASP A 428 15.82 0.88 -0.41
C ASP A 428 17.27 0.43 -0.32
N PHE A 429 17.49 -0.88 -0.43
CA PHE A 429 18.77 -1.47 -0.11
C PHE A 429 19.79 -1.28 -1.22
N PRO A 430 21.09 -1.17 -0.88
CA PRO A 430 22.15 -0.97 -1.86
C PRO A 430 22.11 -2.01 -2.97
N CYS A 431 22.28 -1.53 -4.18
CA CYS A 431 22.39 -2.33 -5.40
C CYS A 431 23.85 -2.54 -5.80
N ASN A 432 24.09 -3.26 -6.90
CA ASN A 432 25.45 -3.51 -7.40
C ASN A 432 26.17 -2.20 -7.78
N ALA A 433 25.45 -1.24 -8.35
CA ALA A 433 26.03 0.05 -8.75
C ALA A 433 26.43 0.96 -7.58
N ASP A 434 25.98 0.67 -6.35
CA ASP A 434 26.39 1.42 -5.16
C ASP A 434 27.81 1.11 -4.71
N ALA A 435 28.34 -0.06 -5.09
CA ALA A 435 29.69 -0.48 -4.73
C ALA A 435 30.74 0.57 -5.15
N ALA A 436 31.80 0.70 -4.37
CA ALA A 436 32.88 1.64 -4.65
C ALA A 436 33.58 1.30 -5.97
N GLU A 437 33.72 0.01 -6.23
CA GLU A 437 34.32 -0.62 -7.40
C GLU A 437 33.34 -0.84 -8.57
N ALA A 438 32.11 -0.33 -8.47
CA ALA A 438 31.10 -0.50 -9.51
C ALA A 438 31.58 0.03 -10.87
N THR A 439 31.21 -0.70 -11.90
CA THR A 439 31.51 -0.45 -13.31
C THR A 439 30.25 -0.06 -14.07
N VAL A 440 30.40 0.31 -15.35
CA VAL A 440 29.24 0.58 -16.22
C VAL A 440 28.40 -0.67 -16.54
N ALA A 441 28.87 -1.88 -16.19
CA ALA A 441 28.08 -3.09 -16.32
C ALA A 441 27.02 -3.20 -15.21
N ASP A 442 27.33 -2.68 -14.03
CA ASP A 442 26.46 -2.72 -12.86
C ASP A 442 25.24 -1.81 -13.06
N ASP A 443 24.10 -2.23 -12.49
CA ASP A 443 22.83 -1.52 -12.59
C ASP A 443 22.31 -1.07 -11.21
N PHE A 444 21.44 -0.07 -11.24
CA PHE A 444 20.71 0.44 -10.07
C PHE A 444 19.40 -0.31 -9.88
N ARG A 445 19.46 -1.64 -9.97
CA ARG A 445 18.30 -2.50 -9.79
C ARG A 445 18.04 -2.67 -8.30
N GLU A 446 16.79 -2.46 -7.91
CA GLU A 446 16.30 -2.71 -6.55
C GLU A 446 16.63 -4.14 -6.10
N THR A 447 16.81 -4.31 -4.80
CA THR A 447 17.07 -5.62 -4.20
C THR A 447 15.92 -5.99 -3.26
N ILE A 448 15.88 -5.38 -2.08
CA ILE A 448 14.79 -5.47 -1.13
C ILE A 448 14.47 -4.07 -0.65
N MET A 449 13.18 -3.78 -0.54
CA MET A 449 12.70 -2.60 0.16
C MET A 449 12.15 -3.04 1.52
N LEU A 450 12.49 -2.34 2.60
CA LEU A 450 12.04 -2.71 3.94
C LEU A 450 11.42 -1.53 4.67
N CYS A 451 10.17 -1.71 5.10
CA CYS A 451 9.40 -0.74 5.86
C CYS A 451 9.08 -1.24 7.29
N PRO A 452 9.05 -0.36 8.30
CA PRO A 452 9.48 1.04 8.24
C PRO A 452 11.02 1.17 8.08
N THR A 453 11.47 2.37 7.73
CA THR A 453 12.90 2.73 7.71
C THR A 453 13.59 2.54 9.08
N ALA A 454 14.87 2.18 9.06
CA ALA A 454 15.74 2.13 10.23
C ALA A 454 16.54 3.43 10.47
N LEU A 455 16.28 4.50 9.71
CA LEU A 455 16.87 5.83 9.92
C LEU A 455 16.42 6.46 11.25
N GLU A 456 17.21 7.39 11.78
CA GLU A 456 16.84 8.11 13.01
C GLU A 456 15.70 9.09 12.78
N TYR A 457 14.96 9.42 13.84
CA TYR A 457 13.80 10.31 13.77
C TYR A 457 14.14 11.67 13.16
N GLU A 458 15.29 12.25 13.50
CA GLU A 458 15.74 13.53 12.95
C GLU A 458 16.00 13.46 11.43
N GLU A 459 16.48 12.32 10.93
CA GLU A 459 16.69 12.09 9.49
C GLU A 459 15.35 11.92 8.78
N GLN A 460 14.42 11.19 9.39
CA GLN A 460 13.05 11.01 8.88
C GLN A 460 12.31 12.36 8.76
N GLU A 461 12.41 13.22 9.77
CA GLU A 461 11.81 14.56 9.71
C GLU A 461 12.52 15.46 8.68
N ALA A 462 13.84 15.35 8.53
CA ALA A 462 14.57 16.07 7.49
C ALA A 462 14.13 15.65 6.07
N ILE A 463 13.93 14.34 5.84
CA ILE A 463 13.37 13.79 4.59
C ILE A 463 11.98 14.38 4.34
N LYS A 464 11.07 14.26 5.31
CA LYS A 464 9.69 14.75 5.20
C LYS A 464 9.62 16.23 4.85
N ILE A 465 10.39 17.08 5.54
CA ILE A 465 10.41 18.53 5.31
C ILE A 465 11.01 18.83 3.93
N SER A 466 12.23 18.35 3.66
CA SER A 466 12.96 18.69 2.43
C SER A 466 12.23 18.22 1.16
N LEU A 467 11.68 17.00 1.17
CA LEU A 467 10.97 16.47 0.03
C LEU A 467 9.57 17.10 -0.12
N GLY A 468 8.87 17.36 0.99
CA GLY A 468 7.61 18.11 0.97
C GLY A 468 7.77 19.52 0.36
N GLU A 469 8.80 20.26 0.77
CA GLU A 469 9.13 21.57 0.18
C GLU A 469 9.51 21.47 -1.30
N SER A 470 10.20 20.39 -1.69
CA SER A 470 10.53 20.13 -3.09
C SER A 470 9.28 19.91 -3.94
N LEU A 471 8.31 19.11 -3.46
CA LEU A 471 7.02 18.90 -4.12
C LEU A 471 6.24 20.21 -4.29
N VAL A 472 6.17 21.04 -3.23
CA VAL A 472 5.53 22.37 -3.28
C VAL A 472 6.21 23.29 -4.29
N SER A 473 7.54 23.28 -4.33
CA SER A 473 8.37 24.09 -5.24
C SER A 473 8.20 23.67 -6.70
N MET A 474 7.96 22.38 -6.96
CA MET A 474 7.58 21.87 -8.28
C MET A 474 6.14 22.22 -8.67
N GLY A 475 5.33 22.76 -7.76
CA GLY A 475 3.97 23.24 -8.01
C GLY A 475 2.87 22.26 -7.61
N PHE A 476 3.19 21.17 -6.92
CA PHE A 476 2.19 20.25 -6.40
C PHE A 476 1.52 20.79 -5.15
N ARG A 477 0.24 20.46 -4.96
CA ARG A 477 -0.50 20.82 -3.74
C ARG A 477 -1.21 19.64 -3.12
N SER A 478 -1.86 18.81 -3.94
CA SER A 478 -2.71 17.72 -3.43
C SER A 478 -2.50 16.46 -4.27
N GLY A 479 -2.11 15.36 -3.66
CA GLY A 479 -1.81 14.15 -4.42
C GLY A 479 -1.06 13.08 -3.65
N VAL A 480 -0.91 11.94 -4.32
CA VAL A 480 -0.06 10.83 -3.85
C VAL A 480 1.20 10.82 -4.71
N PHE A 481 2.37 10.84 -4.06
CA PHE A 481 3.66 10.92 -4.73
C PHE A 481 4.59 9.86 -4.17
N HIS A 482 5.23 9.11 -5.06
CA HIS A 482 6.32 8.23 -4.71
C HIS A 482 7.64 8.94 -5.04
N VAL A 483 8.51 9.09 -4.04
CA VAL A 483 9.67 9.96 -4.11
C VAL A 483 10.90 9.21 -3.64
N GLU A 484 11.94 9.14 -4.46
CA GLU A 484 13.21 8.48 -4.14
C GLU A 484 14.23 9.52 -3.71
N ALA A 485 14.97 9.26 -2.64
CA ALA A 485 15.99 10.19 -2.14
C ALA A 485 17.19 9.47 -1.52
N ARG A 486 18.33 10.17 -1.47
CA ARG A 486 19.49 9.75 -0.65
C ARG A 486 19.71 10.67 0.53
N VAL A 487 20.10 10.08 1.65
CA VAL A 487 20.41 10.78 2.90
C VAL A 487 21.92 10.98 3.02
N GLN A 488 22.40 12.17 2.64
CA GLN A 488 23.81 12.52 2.78
C GLN A 488 24.15 12.82 4.23
N ASN A 489 25.38 12.47 4.61
CA ASN A 489 25.89 12.65 5.97
C ASN A 489 25.03 11.92 7.01
N SER A 490 24.39 10.82 6.61
CA SER A 490 23.55 10.04 7.52
C SER A 490 24.36 9.50 8.69
N SER A 491 23.70 9.40 9.84
CA SER A 491 24.20 8.65 11.00
C SER A 491 24.21 7.14 10.76
N LYS A 492 23.54 6.66 9.71
CA LYS A 492 23.41 5.25 9.35
C LYS A 492 24.20 4.89 8.09
N THR A 493 24.60 3.63 8.00
CA THR A 493 25.23 3.02 6.82
C THR A 493 24.91 1.54 6.77
N TYR A 494 24.81 0.97 5.58
CA TYR A 494 24.62 -0.46 5.42
C TYR A 494 25.90 -1.22 5.80
N ARG A 495 25.76 -2.24 6.65
CA ARG A 495 26.85 -3.15 7.06
C ARG A 495 26.36 -4.58 7.08
N LYS A 496 27.24 -5.51 6.70
CA LYS A 496 26.96 -6.95 6.81
C LYS A 496 27.11 -7.42 8.25
N HIS A 497 26.12 -8.14 8.76
CA HIS A 497 26.16 -8.86 10.02
C HIS A 497 25.84 -10.34 9.78
N GLY A 498 26.87 -11.18 9.76
CA GLY A 498 26.71 -12.58 9.34
C GLY A 498 26.39 -12.65 7.85
N ARG A 499 25.21 -13.21 7.50
CA ARG A 499 24.74 -13.33 6.10
C ARG A 499 23.89 -12.15 5.62
N VAL A 500 23.42 -11.32 6.55
CA VAL A 500 22.45 -10.26 6.26
C VAL A 500 23.15 -8.91 6.13
N LEU A 501 22.79 -8.13 5.12
CA LEU A 501 23.10 -6.70 5.01
C LEU A 501 21.97 -5.94 5.73
N ASP A 502 22.29 -4.96 6.57
CA ASP A 502 21.27 -4.09 7.16
C ASP A 502 21.81 -2.70 7.48
N LEU A 503 20.90 -1.74 7.65
CA LEU A 503 21.21 -0.37 7.99
C LEU A 503 21.57 -0.28 9.49
N GLN A 504 22.75 0.27 9.79
CA GLN A 504 23.30 0.34 11.15
C GLN A 504 23.94 1.69 11.43
N ASP A 505 24.14 2.00 12.71
CA ASP A 505 24.89 3.18 13.11
C ASP A 505 26.30 3.17 12.50
N THR A 506 26.70 4.32 11.97
CA THR A 506 28.07 4.56 11.54
C THR A 506 29.04 4.46 12.73
N GLY A 507 28.57 4.77 13.94
CA GLY A 507 29.37 4.87 15.17
C GLY A 507 30.15 6.19 15.26
N GLU A 508 29.97 7.09 14.30
CA GLU A 508 30.64 8.39 14.20
C GLU A 508 29.62 9.52 14.38
N ILE A 509 30.06 10.63 14.99
CA ILE A 509 29.25 11.85 15.02
C ILE A 509 29.30 12.48 13.62
N PRO A 510 28.15 12.77 12.98
CA PRO A 510 28.12 13.41 11.67
C PRO A 510 28.93 14.71 11.68
N LYS A 511 29.90 14.81 10.76
CA LYS A 511 30.78 16.00 10.62
C LYS A 511 30.08 17.17 9.94
N GLN A 512 28.98 16.90 9.24
CA GLN A 512 28.16 17.85 8.51
C GLN A 512 26.68 17.56 8.83
N PRO A 513 25.80 18.57 8.71
CA PRO A 513 24.37 18.34 8.81
C PRO A 513 23.89 17.32 7.77
N VAL A 514 22.87 16.56 8.13
CA VAL A 514 22.13 15.69 7.22
C VAL A 514 21.57 16.55 6.09
N SER A 515 21.70 16.06 4.85
CA SER A 515 21.19 16.72 3.65
C SER A 515 20.47 15.71 2.78
N ILE A 516 19.32 16.10 2.23
CA ILE A 516 18.47 15.19 1.46
C ILE A 516 18.65 15.49 -0.02
N PHE A 517 19.06 14.47 -0.76
CA PHE A 517 19.19 14.55 -2.22
C PHE A 517 18.01 13.86 -2.88
N LEU A 518 17.11 14.63 -3.48
CA LEU A 518 15.99 14.11 -4.26
C LEU A 518 16.49 13.43 -5.55
N ILE A 519 16.28 12.13 -5.69
CA ILE A 519 16.62 11.36 -6.89
C ILE A 519 15.56 11.57 -7.97
N GLU A 520 14.31 11.24 -7.67
CA GLU A 520 13.18 11.21 -8.59
C GLU A 520 11.83 11.44 -7.87
N VAL A 521 10.85 11.97 -8.62
CA VAL A 521 9.45 12.09 -8.19
C VAL A 521 8.54 11.44 -9.22
N ASN A 522 7.77 10.46 -8.78
CA ASN A 522 6.71 9.80 -9.53
C ASN A 522 5.35 10.27 -9.02
N VAL A 523 4.53 10.89 -9.89
CA VAL A 523 3.23 11.50 -9.52
C VAL A 523 2.12 10.45 -9.53
N ARG A 524 2.30 9.42 -8.69
CA ARG A 524 1.42 8.27 -8.51
C ARG A 524 1.72 7.58 -7.16
N PRO A 525 0.86 6.66 -6.68
CA PRO A 525 1.24 5.67 -5.66
C PRO A 525 2.47 4.86 -6.10
N PRO A 526 3.24 4.25 -5.18
CA PRO A 526 4.39 3.39 -5.48
C PRO A 526 3.97 2.12 -6.28
N GLY A 527 4.93 1.23 -6.58
CA GLY A 527 4.62 -0.12 -7.05
C GLY A 527 3.54 -0.78 -6.18
N LEU A 528 2.71 -1.67 -6.74
CA LEU A 528 1.55 -2.22 -6.03
C LEU A 528 1.97 -3.08 -4.83
N ASP A 529 3.06 -3.82 -4.96
CA ASP A 529 3.78 -4.47 -3.88
C ASP A 529 4.09 -3.52 -2.71
N CYS A 530 4.70 -2.37 -2.99
CA CYS A 530 4.96 -1.35 -1.98
C CYS A 530 3.67 -0.72 -1.44
N ALA A 531 2.67 -0.46 -2.30
CA ALA A 531 1.38 0.09 -1.87
C ALA A 531 0.63 -0.87 -0.91
N PHE A 532 0.70 -2.18 -1.16
CA PHE A 532 0.18 -3.19 -0.24
C PHE A 532 1.00 -3.27 1.04
N ALA A 533 2.32 -3.15 0.96
CA ALA A 533 3.18 -3.08 2.14
C ALA A 533 2.75 -1.89 3.04
N THR A 534 2.57 -0.68 2.48
CA THR A 534 2.07 0.49 3.22
C THR A 534 0.66 0.27 3.78
N LEU A 535 -0.26 -0.30 2.99
CA LEU A 535 -1.62 -0.61 3.44
C LEU A 535 -1.60 -1.55 4.63
N TYR A 536 -0.83 -2.64 4.56
CA TYR A 536 -0.81 -3.62 5.63
C TYR A 536 -0.01 -3.14 6.83
N THR A 537 1.10 -2.43 6.67
CA THR A 537 1.92 -1.95 7.80
C THR A 537 1.28 -0.76 8.52
N CYS A 538 0.77 0.22 7.79
CA CYS A 538 0.33 1.51 8.32
C CYS A 538 -1.19 1.73 8.24
N GLY A 539 -1.91 0.88 7.50
CA GLY A 539 -3.36 1.02 7.29
C GLY A 539 -3.74 1.96 6.14
N VAL A 540 -2.78 2.66 5.52
CA VAL A 540 -3.06 3.71 4.52
C VAL A 540 -3.09 3.12 3.12
N ASP A 541 -4.25 3.21 2.45
CA ASP A 541 -4.40 2.77 1.06
C ASP A 541 -4.08 3.90 0.09
N LEU A 542 -2.85 3.88 -0.45
CA LEU A 542 -2.36 4.87 -1.40
C LEU A 542 -3.13 4.85 -2.73
N CYS A 543 -3.67 3.70 -3.14
CA CYS A 543 -4.47 3.60 -4.37
C CYS A 543 -5.84 4.26 -4.19
N ALA A 544 -6.50 4.02 -3.06
CA ALA A 544 -7.77 4.68 -2.71
C ALA A 544 -7.60 6.20 -2.61
N LEU A 545 -6.51 6.67 -2.01
CA LEU A 545 -6.20 8.10 -1.95
C LEU A 545 -5.98 8.71 -3.33
N HIS A 546 -5.29 8.02 -4.23
CA HIS A 546 -5.10 8.49 -5.60
C HIS A 546 -6.44 8.65 -6.34
N LEU A 547 -7.37 7.70 -6.18
CA LEU A 547 -8.72 7.79 -6.73
C LEU A 547 -9.52 8.96 -6.13
N LEU A 548 -9.51 9.11 -4.80
CA LEU A 548 -10.24 10.19 -4.12
C LEU A 548 -9.72 11.57 -4.49
N ARG A 549 -8.39 11.73 -4.66
CA ARG A 549 -7.82 12.97 -5.20
C ARG A 549 -8.33 13.25 -6.60
N ALA A 550 -8.42 12.25 -7.47
CA ALA A 550 -8.81 12.47 -8.85
C ALA A 550 -10.24 13.01 -9.00
N VAL A 551 -11.14 12.62 -8.09
CA VAL A 551 -12.53 13.12 -8.02
C VAL A 551 -12.72 14.27 -7.02
N GLU A 552 -11.63 14.79 -6.44
CA GLU A 552 -11.60 15.86 -5.42
C GLU A 552 -12.49 15.62 -4.18
N ASP A 553 -12.62 14.35 -3.76
CA ASP A 553 -13.32 14.00 -2.52
C ASP A 553 -12.37 14.13 -1.32
N PHE A 554 -12.05 15.37 -0.98
CA PHE A 554 -11.07 15.67 0.06
C PHE A 554 -11.53 15.31 1.48
N THR A 555 -12.85 15.21 1.71
CA THR A 555 -13.39 14.75 3.00
C THR A 555 -12.99 13.30 3.27
N ARG A 556 -13.21 12.40 2.30
CA ARG A 556 -12.76 11.01 2.42
C ARG A 556 -11.24 10.90 2.34
N TYR A 557 -10.60 11.71 1.50
CA TYR A 557 -9.13 11.71 1.35
C TYR A 557 -8.43 11.96 2.69
N GLN A 558 -8.82 13.02 3.41
CA GLN A 558 -8.28 13.34 4.74
C GLN A 558 -8.54 12.24 5.77
N ALA A 559 -9.74 11.63 5.73
CA ALA A 559 -10.13 10.57 6.65
C ALA A 559 -9.25 9.32 6.49
N ILE A 560 -9.11 8.80 5.26
CA ILE A 560 -8.37 7.54 5.06
C ILE A 560 -6.85 7.70 5.02
N ALA A 561 -6.35 8.93 4.88
CA ALA A 561 -4.93 9.26 5.02
C ALA A 561 -4.39 9.06 6.44
N GLN A 562 -5.27 8.87 7.44
CA GLN A 562 -4.85 8.63 8.83
C GLN A 562 -4.24 7.23 8.98
N PRO A 563 -2.96 7.11 9.39
CA PRO A 563 -2.34 5.83 9.66
C PRO A 563 -2.81 5.24 10.99
N PHE A 564 -2.38 4.01 11.29
CA PHE A 564 -2.48 3.47 12.64
C PHE A 564 -1.71 4.34 13.66
N GLN A 565 -2.19 4.40 14.90
CA GLN A 565 -1.51 5.15 15.97
C GLN A 565 -0.12 4.58 16.29
N CYS A 566 0.06 3.27 16.14
CA CYS A 566 1.38 2.63 16.26
C CYS A 566 2.32 2.93 15.08
N HIS A 567 1.87 3.69 14.07
CA HIS A 567 2.53 4.05 12.82
C HIS A 567 2.83 2.85 11.90
N SER A 568 3.48 1.81 12.41
CA SER A 568 3.64 0.53 11.74
C SER A 568 3.35 -0.63 12.70
N GLN A 569 2.58 -1.62 12.25
CA GLN A 569 2.31 -2.80 13.07
C GLN A 569 3.46 -3.83 13.09
N TYR A 570 4.35 -3.85 12.09
CA TYR A 570 5.46 -4.82 12.01
C TYR A 570 6.55 -4.37 11.03
N TRP A 571 7.66 -5.09 11.00
CA TRP A 571 8.64 -5.01 9.92
C TRP A 571 8.12 -5.77 8.70
N CYS A 572 8.19 -5.16 7.52
CA CYS A 572 7.79 -5.78 6.27
C CYS A 572 8.89 -5.60 5.22
N GLY A 573 9.30 -6.71 4.61
CA GLY A 573 10.19 -6.73 3.46
C GLY A 573 9.39 -6.97 2.19
N ASN A 574 9.56 -6.08 1.22
CA ASN A 574 9.23 -6.34 -0.17
C ASN A 574 10.40 -7.10 -0.81
N CYS A 575 10.31 -8.43 -0.73
CA CYS A 575 11.35 -9.36 -1.09
C CYS A 575 11.26 -9.73 -2.58
N GLN A 576 12.02 -9.05 -3.43
CA GLN A 576 12.04 -9.30 -4.87
C GLN A 576 12.81 -10.58 -5.21
N ILE A 577 12.32 -11.38 -6.16
CA ILE A 577 13.04 -12.53 -6.71
C ILE A 577 13.63 -12.12 -8.06
N PRO A 578 14.95 -11.85 -8.14
CA PRO A 578 15.57 -11.39 -9.38
C PRO A 578 15.61 -12.49 -10.43
N VAL A 579 15.48 -12.08 -11.69
CA VAL A 579 15.83 -12.94 -12.83
C VAL A 579 17.35 -12.96 -12.94
N GLY A 580 17.98 -14.05 -12.53
CA GLY A 580 19.45 -14.15 -12.44
C GLY A 580 20.14 -14.72 -13.68
N GLU A 581 19.38 -15.32 -14.61
CA GLU A 581 19.90 -15.96 -15.82
C GLU A 581 19.06 -15.57 -17.04
N ASP A 582 19.64 -15.70 -18.23
CA ASP A 582 18.93 -15.50 -19.49
C ASP A 582 18.05 -16.71 -19.83
N GLU A 583 16.93 -16.43 -20.51
CA GLU A 583 16.01 -17.40 -21.09
C GLU A 583 15.35 -18.36 -20.07
N ILE A 584 15.06 -17.87 -18.86
CA ILE A 584 14.31 -18.62 -17.85
C ILE A 584 12.86 -18.79 -18.31
N ILE A 585 12.34 -20.02 -18.25
CA ILE A 585 10.91 -20.28 -18.47
C ILE A 585 10.19 -20.12 -17.13
N VAL A 586 9.28 -19.15 -17.04
CA VAL A 586 8.52 -18.86 -15.82
C VAL A 586 7.79 -20.12 -15.35
N PRO A 587 8.10 -20.66 -14.15
CA PRO A 587 7.49 -21.89 -13.68
C PRO A 587 6.00 -21.71 -13.34
N GLU A 588 5.20 -22.76 -13.51
CA GLU A 588 3.86 -22.82 -12.92
C GLU A 588 3.94 -22.91 -11.40
N ASP A 589 2.97 -22.28 -10.72
CA ASP A 589 2.81 -22.30 -9.27
C ASP A 589 4.11 -21.99 -8.48
N PHE A 590 5.01 -21.16 -9.06
CA PHE A 590 6.37 -20.90 -8.53
C PHE A 590 6.36 -20.40 -7.09
N CYS A 591 5.52 -19.40 -6.79
CA CYS A 591 5.40 -18.85 -5.44
C CYS A 591 4.91 -19.92 -4.45
N GLN A 592 3.90 -20.71 -4.80
CA GLN A 592 3.39 -21.80 -3.94
C GLN A 592 4.47 -22.86 -3.70
N GLU A 593 5.27 -23.18 -4.70
CA GLU A 593 6.33 -24.19 -4.62
C GLU A 593 7.50 -23.74 -3.72
N ILE A 594 7.80 -22.44 -3.70
CA ILE A 594 8.70 -21.83 -2.71
C ILE A 594 8.11 -22.00 -1.31
N LEU A 595 6.86 -21.56 -1.09
CA LEU A 595 6.23 -21.58 0.24
C LEU A 595 6.13 -22.99 0.84
N LYS A 596 5.90 -24.03 0.02
CA LYS A 596 5.92 -25.44 0.46
C LYS A 596 7.28 -25.89 1.00
N ARG A 597 8.39 -25.30 0.54
CA ARG A 597 9.76 -25.61 0.99
C ARG A 597 10.19 -24.82 2.21
N VAL A 598 9.45 -23.77 2.58
CA VAL A 598 9.68 -22.97 3.78
C VAL A 598 8.40 -22.86 4.63
N PRO A 599 7.85 -23.99 5.11
CA PRO A 599 6.58 -23.99 5.84
C PRO A 599 6.63 -23.20 7.16
N ASP A 600 7.83 -22.96 7.70
CA ASP A 600 8.06 -22.12 8.87
C ASP A 600 8.03 -20.62 8.55
N ILE A 601 8.26 -20.21 7.29
CA ILE A 601 8.18 -18.82 6.83
C ILE A 601 6.79 -18.52 6.25
N ALA A 602 6.15 -19.50 5.61
CA ALA A 602 4.89 -19.30 4.87
C ALA A 602 3.78 -18.56 5.67
N PRO A 603 3.56 -18.79 6.98
CA PRO A 603 2.58 -18.04 7.78
C PRO A 603 2.87 -16.53 7.90
N PHE A 604 4.11 -16.11 7.62
CA PHE A 604 4.60 -14.73 7.69
C PHE A 604 4.71 -14.07 6.31
N VAL A 605 4.27 -14.77 5.26
CA VAL A 605 4.15 -14.22 3.90
C VAL A 605 2.72 -13.75 3.72
N SER A 606 2.54 -12.43 3.75
CA SER A 606 1.23 -11.81 3.53
C SER A 606 0.79 -11.85 2.07
N ARG A 607 1.76 -11.86 1.15
CA ARG A 607 1.52 -11.82 -0.29
C ARG A 607 2.72 -12.38 -1.03
N ALA A 608 2.50 -13.06 -2.14
CA ALA A 608 3.57 -13.61 -2.97
C ALA A 608 3.11 -13.72 -4.42
N GLU A 609 3.59 -12.86 -5.32
CA GLU A 609 3.04 -12.75 -6.67
C GLU A 609 4.10 -12.81 -7.78
N MET A 610 3.67 -13.20 -8.98
CA MET A 610 4.51 -13.25 -10.18
C MET A 610 4.39 -11.95 -10.98
N PHE A 611 5.48 -11.51 -11.62
CA PHE A 611 5.44 -10.40 -12.57
C PHE A 611 5.13 -10.84 -14.02
N LYS A 612 5.24 -12.15 -14.30
CA LYS A 612 5.10 -12.72 -15.65
C LYS A 612 4.28 -14.00 -15.63
N HIS A 613 3.57 -14.29 -16.72
CA HIS A 613 2.76 -15.50 -16.83
C HIS A 613 3.64 -16.75 -16.87
N PRO A 614 3.22 -17.86 -16.23
CA PRO A 614 3.85 -19.15 -16.41
C PRO A 614 4.01 -19.53 -17.89
N GLY A 615 5.13 -20.18 -18.21
CA GLY A 615 5.49 -20.58 -19.57
C GLY A 615 6.09 -19.47 -20.45
N THR A 616 6.07 -18.20 -20.00
CA THR A 616 6.80 -17.13 -20.71
C THR A 616 8.30 -17.26 -20.50
N VAL A 617 9.08 -16.80 -21.48
CA VAL A 617 10.55 -16.75 -21.38
C VAL A 617 10.95 -15.36 -20.91
N VAL A 618 11.72 -15.28 -19.84
CA VAL A 618 12.22 -14.04 -19.26
C VAL A 618 13.74 -13.98 -19.30
N SER A 619 14.27 -12.79 -19.49
CA SER A 619 15.70 -12.54 -19.49
C SER A 619 15.97 -11.12 -18.99
N PRO A 620 17.03 -10.92 -18.18
CA PRO A 620 17.49 -9.59 -17.79
C PRO A 620 17.81 -8.69 -18.98
N VAL A 621 18.37 -9.24 -20.07
CA VAL A 621 18.72 -8.44 -21.26
C VAL A 621 17.50 -7.90 -22.02
N HIS A 622 16.30 -8.43 -21.74
CA HIS A 622 15.04 -7.94 -22.26
C HIS A 622 14.28 -7.01 -21.29
N GLY A 623 14.92 -6.60 -20.19
CA GLY A 623 14.34 -5.67 -19.21
C GLY A 623 13.30 -6.31 -18.29
N VAL A 624 13.37 -7.64 -18.11
CA VAL A 624 12.61 -8.32 -17.04
C VAL A 624 13.54 -8.52 -15.86
N GLU A 625 13.34 -7.71 -14.83
CA GLU A 625 14.25 -7.60 -13.69
C GLU A 625 13.93 -8.59 -12.58
N PHE A 626 12.64 -8.82 -12.35
CA PHE A 626 12.11 -9.68 -11.30
C PHE A 626 11.12 -10.69 -11.84
N LEU A 627 11.16 -11.89 -11.28
CA LEU A 627 10.25 -12.99 -11.58
C LEU A 627 8.98 -12.92 -10.71
N ALA A 628 9.19 -12.61 -9.43
CA ALA A 628 8.16 -12.60 -8.41
C ALA A 628 8.57 -11.68 -7.26
N TYR A 629 7.63 -11.36 -6.36
CA TYR A 629 7.91 -10.71 -5.09
C TYR A 629 7.17 -11.40 -3.95
N PHE A 630 7.69 -11.25 -2.72
CA PHE A 630 7.06 -11.73 -1.49
C PHE A 630 6.98 -10.58 -0.49
N LEU A 631 5.80 -10.32 0.08
CA LEU A 631 5.65 -9.44 1.24
C LEU A 631 5.76 -10.27 2.52
N VAL A 632 6.95 -10.26 3.10
CA VAL A 632 7.28 -11.01 4.32
C VAL A 632 7.21 -10.06 5.50
N PHE A 633 6.59 -10.46 6.61
CA PHE A 633 6.51 -9.62 7.80
C PHE A 633 7.00 -10.31 9.08
N SER A 634 7.62 -9.54 9.98
CA SER A 634 7.99 -9.99 11.32
C SER A 634 7.63 -8.96 12.38
N ARG A 635 7.04 -9.44 13.48
CA ARG A 635 6.82 -8.64 14.70
C ARG A 635 8.01 -8.65 15.64
N GLU A 636 8.96 -9.57 15.43
CA GLU A 636 10.10 -9.76 16.34
C GLU A 636 11.25 -8.81 15.99
N SER A 637 11.69 -8.81 14.73
CA SER A 637 12.81 -7.97 14.31
C SER A 637 12.91 -7.82 12.80
N ARG A 638 13.49 -6.71 12.37
CA ARG A 638 13.93 -6.47 11.01
C ARG A 638 14.89 -7.54 10.48
N LYS A 639 15.84 -7.96 11.33
CA LYS A 639 16.82 -9.01 11.02
C LYS A 639 16.13 -10.32 10.58
N GLN A 640 15.05 -10.71 11.24
CA GLN A 640 14.33 -11.95 10.90
C GLN A 640 13.74 -11.90 9.49
N VAL A 641 13.17 -10.76 9.07
CA VAL A 641 12.67 -10.57 7.70
C VAL A 641 13.79 -10.79 6.69
N LEU A 642 14.96 -10.21 6.93
CA LEU A 642 16.11 -10.32 6.06
C LEU A 642 16.68 -11.76 6.00
N GLU A 643 16.74 -12.46 7.13
CA GLU A 643 17.13 -13.88 7.17
C GLU A 643 16.15 -14.78 6.42
N TRP A 644 14.85 -14.50 6.51
CA TRP A 644 13.84 -15.20 5.74
C TRP A 644 13.91 -14.90 4.25
N TYR A 645 14.23 -13.65 3.87
CA TYR A 645 14.43 -13.31 2.47
C TYR A 645 15.60 -14.09 1.84
N GLU A 646 16.74 -14.19 2.52
CA GLU A 646 17.87 -15.00 2.06
C GLU A 646 17.46 -16.47 1.81
N ARG A 647 16.63 -17.04 2.70
CA ARG A 647 16.10 -18.41 2.51
C ARG A 647 15.15 -18.51 1.33
N LEU A 648 14.29 -17.51 1.09
CA LEU A 648 13.44 -17.47 -0.09
C LEU A 648 14.29 -17.42 -1.38
N LEU A 649 15.36 -16.62 -1.41
CA LEU A 649 16.30 -16.55 -2.53
C LEU A 649 17.03 -17.88 -2.77
N GLU A 650 17.50 -18.55 -1.71
CA GLU A 650 18.11 -19.88 -1.79
C GLU A 650 17.15 -20.90 -2.43
N VAL A 651 15.88 -20.93 -1.99
CA VAL A 651 14.87 -21.85 -2.52
C VAL A 651 14.47 -21.48 -3.96
N ALA A 652 14.30 -20.20 -4.27
CA ALA A 652 14.00 -19.72 -5.61
C ALA A 652 15.10 -20.16 -6.60
N ARG A 653 16.38 -19.94 -6.26
CA ARG A 653 17.54 -20.38 -7.05
C ARG A 653 17.55 -21.89 -7.25
N TYR A 654 17.23 -22.67 -6.21
CA TYR A 654 17.12 -24.12 -6.33
C TYR A 654 16.04 -24.55 -7.33
N ILE A 655 14.86 -23.95 -7.29
CA ILE A 655 13.75 -24.28 -8.19
C ILE A 655 14.12 -23.92 -9.64
N LEU A 656 14.67 -22.73 -9.87
CA LEU A 656 15.05 -22.27 -11.20
C LEU A 656 16.24 -23.06 -11.77
N GLY A 657 17.21 -23.42 -10.94
CA GLY A 657 18.37 -24.21 -11.34
C GLY A 657 18.03 -25.64 -11.81
N ASN A 658 16.89 -26.20 -11.37
CA ASN A 658 16.40 -27.52 -11.79
C ASN A 658 15.71 -27.52 -13.17
N GLN A 659 15.64 -26.37 -13.86
CA GLN A 659 15.13 -26.30 -15.24
C GLN A 659 16.20 -26.60 -16.31
N LYS A 660 17.48 -26.69 -15.92
CA LYS A 660 18.59 -27.14 -16.75
C LYS A 660 18.82 -28.64 -16.58
#